data_AF-A0A6A4TPK0-F1
#
_entry.id   AF-A0A6A4TPK0-F1
#
_cell.length_a   1.000
_cell.length_b   1.000
_cell.length_c   1.000
_cell.angle_alpha   90.00
_cell.angle_beta   90.00
_cell.angle_gamma   90.00
#
_symmetry.space_group_name_H-M   'P 1'
#
loop_
_entity.id
_entity.type
_entity.pdbx_description
1 polymer ?
#
loop_
_entity_poly.entity_id
_entity_poly.type
_entity_poly.pdbx_seq_one_letter_code
_entity_poly.pdbx_strand_id
1 'polypeptide(L)'
;MSPDELVYLGILAASIPAGFLFRYLSPPVKQGAALLLGLSVTIATCHIHTLHSLVTVIGTWIIIKSSWQHAPAVSLSWTFLYLLFFRLVTWFGLPQPTPFANAVQLLLTLKMVSLANDVNIFHMEKKQDVSSFSKSHVISGLSEEPSLYDILSYSYCYVGIMTGPFFRFQTYMDWLTQPSPLALPSWTPCLQRLKLVPVYAALFLAVNSVFPLAYVRTDEFLDHNFFFRLFYMIVVFFVFRMRFYAAWCGAEAGCISAGLGCYPEKALSKPGGGPTVKYSADPSAEESYDFKTIQNIDCYNTDFCVKVRHGMRYWNMTVQWWLHHYIYPNAPFKSYTLRAGWTMFISAYWHGIHAGYYLSFLTIPLCIAGESAMEASVRARMGPRGQNVFDWVHWFLKMRAYDYMCMGFVLLKASDTINYWTSIYFIMHIIAVCCIIVGRKNCHVKRSAWPFLSEVSRNTSILVHRNGYHGEQQSLRLRRASSRVSNQNLPQFDWMSTSAERDDEDDGGQPRDLRGIPLPMALKRAVRQVQQMQVPVVSSVESWKRKRTKSMRKLKHNTREFLHLFGLWSKSLQKIGGNFGGGVHSYFLFLRFLVVLNFVSFLLIAGFVVIPSIVFRSVGSSLANSTGPEKCSDYDPNPQALVMFYEYFLNLLSGTGFMEYSYLFYGYYNNTMVEDKNFSYSIPLAYILTAVFYFAFCFICIIARMGTAARVVVATGGSAVGNYTMIVFTGWDYSCLGDQATKLKQKNIHYRLQVDLEEESIKKRAASLTLCQKIVLYSLRVFMCFVAFGLIIAAFYGIFLATNFSQQKSGEQGILSLIFEYLPSIVITTGNFLVPLLCDQIALIERYSPSTTIIVALLRAVFLRLVSLGVLLFTLWRQITCEGDTNSADCKLCQYNYGVYPCWETRLGQEMYKLTLFDLLITIAVLILVEFPRRMVVDNWSSRLAQWVGRQEFVVPSNVLGLVYGQTVVWTGALFCPLLPLINTIKFIILFYCKKITLFYNCRPALKTFRSTSSAFFFLVVLLFGWGLATIVLIYSLAEIHPSFGCGPFRFFPNMWSIVPTSFYSLSDTTQEFLFFIGSQSFSIPLFALSCVVMCYFIAVASVYGKSVAFLRAQLKLEGRDKQFLVKQIEELSRQLQIPKHNAGVQD
;
A
#
# COMPACT_ATOMS: atom_id res chain seq x y z
N MET A 1 26.07 -7.39 -36.48
CA MET A 1 24.72 -6.86 -36.17
C MET A 1 23.76 -8.02 -36.28
N SER A 2 22.77 -8.09 -35.41
CA SER A 2 21.67 -9.05 -35.60
C SER A 2 20.82 -8.64 -36.81
N PRO A 3 20.06 -9.56 -37.43
CA PRO A 3 19.12 -9.23 -38.50
C PRO A 3 18.13 -8.13 -38.08
N ASP A 4 17.65 -8.17 -36.83
CA ASP A 4 16.74 -7.16 -36.28
C ASP A 4 17.38 -5.77 -36.21
N GLU A 5 18.68 -5.67 -35.87
CA GLU A 5 19.40 -4.39 -35.84
C GLU A 5 19.55 -3.78 -37.25
N LEU A 6 19.67 -4.61 -38.29
CA LEU A 6 19.71 -4.14 -39.68
C LEU A 6 18.35 -3.65 -40.15
N VAL A 7 17.27 -4.38 -39.84
CA VAL A 7 15.89 -3.95 -40.12
C VAL A 7 15.60 -2.62 -39.41
N TYR A 8 15.98 -2.52 -38.15
CA TYR A 8 15.85 -1.29 -37.36
C TYR A 8 16.60 -0.11 -37.99
N LEU A 9 17.87 -0.31 -38.38
CA LEU A 9 18.67 0.74 -39.04
C LEU A 9 18.06 1.14 -40.39
N GLY A 10 17.54 0.17 -41.15
CA GLY A 10 16.85 0.41 -42.40
C GLY A 10 15.61 1.28 -42.24
N ILE A 11 14.76 0.99 -41.24
CA ILE A 11 13.57 1.79 -40.91
C ILE A 11 13.98 3.21 -40.51
N LEU A 12 15.02 3.34 -39.68
CA LEU A 12 15.53 4.64 -39.24
C LEU A 12 16.06 5.48 -40.41
N ALA A 13 16.87 4.86 -41.28
CA ALA A 13 17.42 5.50 -42.47
C ALA A 13 16.30 5.90 -43.46
N ALA A 14 15.28 5.06 -43.65
CA ALA A 14 14.13 5.34 -44.51
C ALA A 14 13.23 6.47 -43.97
N SER A 15 13.18 6.66 -42.65
CA SER A 15 12.37 7.72 -42.03
C SER A 15 12.84 9.13 -42.37
N ILE A 16 14.14 9.32 -42.63
CA ILE A 16 14.75 10.62 -42.94
C ILE A 16 14.28 11.19 -44.29
N PRO A 17 14.44 10.50 -45.45
CA PRO A 17 13.95 10.98 -46.73
C PRO A 17 12.41 11.07 -46.75
N ALA A 18 11.71 10.13 -46.08
CA ALA A 18 10.27 10.22 -45.91
C ALA A 18 9.87 11.55 -45.23
N GLY A 19 10.58 11.98 -44.18
CA GLY A 19 10.33 13.26 -43.52
C GLY A 19 10.32 14.47 -44.46
N PHE A 20 11.24 14.55 -45.42
CA PHE A 20 11.24 15.64 -46.40
C PHE A 20 10.01 15.62 -47.32
N LEU A 21 9.53 14.43 -47.71
CA LEU A 21 8.31 14.28 -48.52
C LEU A 21 7.06 14.73 -47.76
N PHE A 22 6.99 14.46 -46.46
CA PHE A 22 5.84 14.84 -45.61
C PHE A 22 5.64 16.35 -45.45
N ARG A 23 6.61 17.18 -45.87
CA ARG A 23 6.49 18.65 -45.88
C ARG A 23 5.66 19.20 -47.04
N TYR A 24 5.50 18.43 -48.11
CA TYR A 24 4.70 18.81 -49.28
C TYR A 24 3.21 18.45 -49.12
N LEU A 25 2.85 17.68 -48.10
CA LEU A 25 1.49 17.19 -47.89
C LEU A 25 0.64 18.23 -47.16
N SER A 26 -0.63 18.33 -47.55
CA SER A 26 -1.63 19.11 -46.82
C SER A 26 -1.96 18.45 -45.46
N PRO A 27 -2.43 19.20 -44.45
CA PRO A 27 -2.66 18.67 -43.10
C PRO A 27 -3.48 17.35 -43.01
N PRO A 28 -4.63 17.19 -43.68
CA PRO A 28 -5.40 15.94 -43.59
C PRO A 28 -4.71 14.77 -44.29
N VAL A 29 -4.06 15.01 -45.42
CA VAL A 29 -3.28 13.99 -46.15
C VAL A 29 -2.06 13.58 -45.34
N LYS A 30 -1.40 14.54 -44.69
CA LYS A 30 -0.27 14.35 -43.79
C LYS A 30 -0.65 13.46 -42.60
N GLN A 31 -1.80 13.70 -41.98
CA GLN A 31 -2.33 12.89 -40.87
C GLN A 31 -2.61 11.45 -41.32
N GLY A 32 -3.38 11.27 -42.40
CA GLY A 32 -3.73 9.94 -42.92
C GLY A 32 -2.52 9.15 -43.40
N ALA A 33 -1.60 9.77 -44.14
CA ALA A 33 -0.38 9.13 -44.62
C ALA A 33 0.55 8.73 -43.47
N ALA A 34 0.64 9.56 -42.41
CA ALA A 34 1.49 9.26 -41.25
C ALA A 34 0.97 8.06 -40.46
N LEU A 35 -0.35 7.96 -40.29
CA LEU A 35 -1.03 6.83 -39.67
C LEU A 35 -0.84 5.55 -40.50
N LEU A 36 -1.11 5.60 -41.80
CA LEU A 36 -0.97 4.43 -42.68
C LEU A 36 0.46 3.90 -42.68
N LEU A 37 1.45 4.78 -42.90
CA LEU A 37 2.85 4.39 -42.93
C LEU A 37 3.32 3.82 -41.59
N GLY A 38 2.99 4.47 -40.47
CA GLY A 38 3.40 3.99 -39.15
C GLY A 38 2.71 2.68 -38.76
N LEU A 39 1.42 2.52 -39.07
CA LEU A 39 0.69 1.28 -38.85
C LEU A 39 1.25 0.14 -39.71
N SER A 40 1.56 0.38 -40.99
CA SER A 40 2.20 -0.60 -41.88
C SER A 40 3.56 -1.05 -41.34
N VAL A 41 4.40 -0.11 -40.89
CA VAL A 41 5.70 -0.44 -40.26
C VAL A 41 5.49 -1.29 -39.01
N THR A 42 4.55 -0.91 -38.14
CA THR A 42 4.28 -1.63 -36.90
C THR A 42 3.77 -3.05 -37.16
N ILE A 43 2.85 -3.23 -38.12
CA ILE A 43 2.34 -4.55 -38.50
C ILE A 43 3.45 -5.42 -39.09
N ALA A 44 4.28 -4.84 -39.96
CA ALA A 44 5.39 -5.55 -40.58
C ALA A 44 6.45 -6.01 -39.56
N THR A 45 6.74 -5.22 -38.52
CA THR A 45 7.80 -5.55 -37.54
C THR A 45 7.30 -6.30 -36.32
N CYS A 46 6.06 -6.07 -35.89
CA CYS A 46 5.52 -6.64 -34.64
C CYS A 46 4.54 -7.80 -34.87
N HIS A 47 4.07 -8.00 -36.11
CA HIS A 47 3.11 -9.05 -36.46
C HIS A 47 1.88 -9.07 -35.53
N ILE A 48 1.57 -10.23 -34.94
CA ILE A 48 0.44 -10.40 -34.02
C ILE A 48 0.54 -9.53 -32.76
N HIS A 49 1.76 -9.13 -32.37
CA HIS A 49 1.97 -8.31 -31.17
C HIS A 49 1.50 -6.86 -31.34
N THR A 50 1.10 -6.43 -32.55
CA THR A 50 0.43 -5.13 -32.76
C THR A 50 -0.90 -4.99 -32.02
N LEU A 51 -1.54 -6.12 -31.69
CA LEU A 51 -2.75 -6.12 -30.87
C LEU A 51 -2.49 -5.57 -29.47
N HIS A 52 -1.30 -5.77 -28.90
CA HIS A 52 -0.95 -5.25 -27.58
C HIS A 52 -0.95 -3.72 -27.54
N SER A 53 -0.34 -3.09 -28.55
CA SER A 53 -0.36 -1.63 -28.69
C SER A 53 -1.78 -1.12 -28.91
N LEU A 54 -2.60 -1.82 -29.71
CA LEU A 54 -3.98 -1.41 -29.98
C LEU A 54 -4.86 -1.44 -28.73
N VAL A 55 -4.78 -2.50 -27.93
CA VAL A 55 -5.52 -2.61 -26.66
C VAL A 55 -5.14 -1.49 -25.69
N THR A 56 -3.87 -1.12 -25.66
CA THR A 56 -3.38 -0.03 -24.80
C THR A 56 -4.01 1.32 -25.20
N VAL A 57 -4.08 1.61 -26.51
CA VAL A 57 -4.65 2.83 -27.06
C VAL A 57 -6.17 2.88 -26.85
N ILE A 58 -6.90 1.81 -27.21
CA ILE A 58 -8.35 1.74 -27.06
C ILE A 58 -8.75 1.83 -25.59
N GLY A 59 -8.07 1.10 -24.70
CA GLY A 59 -8.34 1.16 -23.26
C GLY A 59 -8.15 2.57 -22.69
N THR A 60 -7.12 3.30 -23.14
CA THR A 60 -6.91 4.69 -22.74
C THR A 60 -8.03 5.61 -23.24
N TRP A 61 -8.47 5.43 -24.49
CA TRP A 61 -9.60 6.20 -25.04
C TRP A 61 -10.89 5.97 -24.24
N ILE A 62 -11.21 4.72 -23.90
CA ILE A 62 -12.38 4.38 -23.06
C ILE A 62 -12.28 5.07 -21.70
N ILE A 63 -11.09 5.06 -21.07
CA ILE A 63 -10.86 5.71 -19.77
C ILE A 63 -11.10 7.23 -19.87
N ILE A 64 -10.56 7.88 -20.90
CA ILE A 64 -10.72 9.32 -21.12
C ILE A 64 -12.21 9.67 -21.29
N LYS A 65 -12.94 8.92 -22.11
CA LYS A 65 -14.37 9.16 -22.36
C LYS A 65 -15.26 8.83 -21.16
N SER A 66 -14.92 7.82 -20.37
CA SER A 66 -15.72 7.40 -19.21
C SER A 66 -15.52 8.29 -17.99
N SER A 67 -14.28 8.67 -17.66
CA SER A 67 -13.99 9.44 -16.43
C SER A 67 -12.81 10.40 -16.60
N TRP A 68 -13.04 11.53 -17.25
CA TRP A 68 -12.01 12.57 -17.46
C TRP A 68 -11.35 13.06 -16.16
N GLN A 69 -12.07 13.12 -15.03
CA GLN A 69 -11.52 13.57 -13.74
C GLN A 69 -10.46 12.63 -13.16
N HIS A 70 -10.65 11.32 -13.34
CA HIS A 70 -9.73 10.29 -12.82
C HIS A 70 -8.82 9.72 -13.92
N ALA A 71 -9.00 10.16 -15.17
CA ALA A 71 -8.29 9.66 -16.35
C ALA A 71 -6.77 9.62 -16.18
N PRO A 72 -6.08 10.62 -15.59
CA PRO A 72 -4.62 10.54 -15.41
C PRO A 72 -4.16 9.35 -14.57
N ALA A 73 -4.80 9.13 -13.41
CA ALA A 73 -4.43 8.06 -12.49
C ALA A 73 -4.85 6.69 -13.01
N VAL A 74 -6.03 6.60 -13.64
CA VAL A 74 -6.56 5.35 -14.20
C VAL A 74 -5.80 4.95 -15.46
N SER A 75 -5.43 5.89 -16.34
CA SER A 75 -4.59 5.63 -17.52
C SER A 75 -3.18 5.20 -17.14
N LEU A 76 -2.55 5.85 -16.14
CA LEU A 76 -1.26 5.40 -15.60
C LEU A 76 -1.37 3.96 -15.07
N SER A 77 -2.41 3.65 -14.32
CA SER A 77 -2.64 2.29 -13.79
C SER A 77 -2.88 1.27 -14.90
N TRP A 78 -3.72 1.61 -15.90
CA TRP A 78 -4.04 0.76 -17.05
C TRP A 78 -2.80 0.43 -17.88
N THR A 79 -2.05 1.45 -18.29
CA THR A 79 -0.85 1.28 -19.13
C THR A 79 0.26 0.51 -18.43
N PHE A 80 0.48 0.74 -17.13
CA PHE A 80 1.50 0.03 -16.34
C PHE A 80 1.08 -1.41 -15.98
N LEU A 81 -0.22 -1.67 -15.75
CA LEU A 81 -0.73 -3.01 -15.55
C LEU A 81 -0.71 -3.81 -16.87
N TYR A 82 -1.02 -3.16 -17.98
CA TYR A 82 -0.92 -3.79 -19.30
C TYR A 82 0.54 -4.08 -19.67
N LEU A 83 1.49 -3.20 -19.32
CA LEU A 83 2.93 -3.50 -19.43
C LEU A 83 3.35 -4.72 -18.60
N LEU A 84 2.75 -4.95 -17.42
CA LEU A 84 3.00 -6.15 -16.62
C LEU A 84 2.49 -7.39 -17.36
N PHE A 85 1.23 -7.33 -17.81
CA PHE A 85 0.64 -8.39 -18.62
C PHE A 85 1.52 -8.69 -19.83
N PHE A 86 1.89 -7.67 -20.62
CA PHE A 86 2.74 -7.75 -21.81
C PHE A 86 4.07 -8.50 -21.54
N ARG A 87 4.64 -8.39 -20.35
CA ARG A 87 5.88 -9.09 -19.99
C ARG A 87 5.68 -10.48 -19.42
N LEU A 88 4.50 -10.74 -18.88
CA LEU A 88 4.08 -12.05 -18.37
C LEU A 88 3.27 -12.85 -19.40
N VAL A 89 3.16 -12.36 -20.65
CA VAL A 89 2.45 -13.01 -21.76
C VAL A 89 2.83 -14.49 -21.90
N THR A 90 4.10 -14.83 -21.72
CA THR A 90 4.59 -16.21 -21.77
C THR A 90 4.09 -17.08 -20.62
N TRP A 91 3.79 -16.51 -19.45
CA TRP A 91 3.17 -17.23 -18.34
C TRP A 91 1.71 -17.61 -18.65
N PHE A 92 1.09 -16.92 -19.61
CA PHE A 92 -0.24 -17.23 -20.12
C PHE A 92 -0.20 -18.09 -21.39
N GLY A 93 0.96 -18.64 -21.78
CA GLY A 93 1.12 -19.49 -22.97
C GLY A 93 1.06 -18.75 -24.31
N LEU A 94 1.14 -17.42 -24.31
CA LEU A 94 1.16 -16.59 -25.51
C LEU A 94 2.62 -16.40 -26.01
N PRO A 95 2.82 -16.12 -27.31
CA PRO A 95 4.16 -15.94 -27.89
C PRO A 95 4.93 -14.80 -27.21
N GLN A 96 6.25 -14.95 -27.07
CA GLN A 96 7.10 -13.93 -26.48
C GLN A 96 7.11 -12.66 -27.36
N PRO A 97 6.83 -11.46 -26.81
CA PRO A 97 6.84 -10.24 -27.61
C PRO A 97 8.22 -9.94 -28.20
N THR A 98 8.23 -9.47 -29.45
CA THR A 98 9.46 -9.08 -30.15
C THR A 98 10.09 -7.82 -29.55
N PRO A 99 11.40 -7.58 -29.73
CA PRO A 99 12.06 -6.33 -29.30
C PRO A 99 11.39 -5.07 -29.87
N PHE A 100 10.89 -5.16 -31.10
CA PHE A 100 10.13 -4.10 -31.76
C PHE A 100 8.80 -3.82 -31.08
N ALA A 101 8.03 -4.87 -30.75
CA ALA A 101 6.78 -4.72 -30.02
C ALA A 101 7.01 -4.08 -28.65
N ASN A 102 8.10 -4.45 -27.98
CA ASN A 102 8.48 -3.83 -26.71
C ASN A 102 8.80 -2.33 -26.87
N ALA A 103 9.57 -1.95 -27.88
CA ALA A 103 9.91 -0.54 -28.13
C ALA A 103 8.65 0.33 -28.38
N VAL A 104 7.74 -0.14 -29.24
CA VAL A 104 6.47 0.53 -29.54
C VAL A 104 5.60 0.65 -28.28
N GLN A 105 5.48 -0.44 -27.52
CA GLN A 105 4.69 -0.47 -26.29
C GLN A 105 5.23 0.52 -25.24
N LEU A 106 6.56 0.59 -25.08
CA LEU A 106 7.20 1.54 -24.17
C LEU A 106 6.90 3.00 -24.53
N LEU A 107 6.98 3.36 -25.81
CA LEU A 107 6.67 4.72 -26.23
C LEU A 107 5.17 5.06 -26.09
N LEU A 108 4.29 4.13 -26.46
CA LEU A 108 2.85 4.31 -26.35
C LEU A 108 2.42 4.52 -24.90
N THR A 109 3.04 3.84 -23.94
CA THR A 109 2.71 4.07 -22.52
C THR A 109 2.97 5.52 -22.09
N LEU A 110 4.07 6.12 -22.55
CA LEU A 110 4.36 7.54 -22.28
C LEU A 110 3.35 8.46 -22.99
N LYS A 111 3.05 8.19 -24.27
CA LYS A 111 2.09 8.96 -25.06
C LYS A 111 0.67 8.94 -24.46
N MET A 112 0.18 7.76 -24.09
CA MET A 112 -1.19 7.55 -23.58
C MET A 112 -1.42 8.22 -22.22
N VAL A 113 -0.46 8.10 -21.30
CA VAL A 113 -0.55 8.76 -19.99
C VAL A 113 -0.47 10.27 -20.12
N SER A 114 0.37 10.78 -21.03
CA SER A 114 0.47 12.22 -21.30
C SER A 114 -0.84 12.77 -21.87
N LEU A 115 -1.42 12.08 -22.84
CA LEU A 115 -2.70 12.43 -23.45
C LEU A 115 -3.83 12.49 -22.40
N ALA A 116 -3.92 11.52 -21.50
CA ALA A 116 -4.92 11.51 -20.44
C ALA A 116 -4.76 12.69 -19.46
N ASN A 117 -3.52 13.13 -19.20
CA ASN A 117 -3.25 14.33 -18.42
C ASN A 117 -3.63 15.61 -19.18
N ASP A 118 -3.25 15.72 -20.45
CA ASP A 118 -3.54 16.89 -21.27
C ASP A 118 -5.07 17.10 -21.40
N VAL A 119 -5.84 16.03 -21.61
CA VAL A 119 -7.32 16.09 -21.65
C VAL A 119 -7.92 16.45 -20.30
N ASN A 120 -7.35 15.97 -19.19
CA ASN A 120 -7.81 16.35 -17.86
C ASN A 120 -7.59 17.85 -17.60
N ILE A 121 -6.42 18.38 -17.94
CA ILE A 121 -6.09 19.81 -17.83
C ILE A 121 -7.07 20.65 -18.67
N PHE A 122 -7.32 20.25 -19.91
CA PHE A 122 -8.29 20.90 -20.80
C PHE A 122 -9.69 21.04 -20.18
N HIS A 123 -10.23 19.94 -19.64
CA HIS A 123 -11.56 19.97 -18.99
C HIS A 123 -11.57 20.77 -17.68
N MET A 124 -10.47 20.76 -16.93
CA MET A 124 -10.33 21.59 -15.73
C MET A 124 -10.31 23.08 -16.06
N GLU A 125 -9.56 23.49 -17.08
CA GLU A 125 -9.50 24.87 -17.56
C GLU A 125 -10.84 25.34 -18.11
N LYS A 126 -11.50 24.53 -18.95
CA LYS A 126 -12.84 24.83 -19.47
C LYS A 126 -13.86 25.03 -18.35
N LYS A 127 -13.78 24.24 -17.27
CA LYS A 127 -14.63 24.43 -16.09
C LYS A 127 -14.28 25.69 -15.31
N GLN A 128 -13.00 26.04 -15.23
CA GLN A 128 -12.53 27.25 -14.55
C GLN A 128 -12.94 28.52 -15.30
N ASP A 129 -12.78 28.56 -16.63
CA ASP A 129 -13.21 29.67 -17.49
C ASP A 129 -14.73 29.93 -17.41
N VAL A 130 -15.55 28.88 -17.23
CA VAL A 130 -17.00 29.03 -16.99
C VAL A 130 -17.29 29.61 -15.60
N SER A 131 -16.43 29.36 -14.61
CA SER A 131 -16.61 29.80 -13.22
C SER A 131 -15.97 31.17 -12.89
N SER A 132 -14.96 31.59 -13.66
CA SER A 132 -14.28 32.87 -13.51
C SER A 132 -14.25 33.58 -14.86
N PHE A 133 -14.80 34.80 -14.94
CA PHE A 133 -14.72 35.68 -16.13
C PHE A 133 -13.27 36.06 -16.56
N SER A 134 -12.26 35.50 -15.90
CA SER A 134 -10.86 35.62 -16.24
C SER A 134 -10.44 34.37 -17.03
N LYS A 135 -10.17 34.52 -18.33
CA LYS A 135 -9.57 33.45 -19.15
C LYS A 135 -8.22 33.05 -18.56
N SER A 136 -8.08 31.78 -18.16
CA SER A 136 -6.79 31.23 -17.78
C SER A 136 -5.89 31.13 -19.02
N HIS A 137 -4.84 31.94 -19.08
CA HIS A 137 -3.92 31.96 -20.22
C HIS A 137 -2.81 30.91 -20.08
N VAL A 138 -3.15 29.62 -20.14
CA VAL A 138 -2.12 28.58 -20.25
C VAL A 138 -1.53 28.59 -21.66
N ILE A 139 -0.21 28.64 -21.69
CA ILE A 139 0.64 28.61 -22.87
C ILE A 139 0.71 27.14 -23.27
N SER A 140 0.11 26.75 -24.41
CA SER A 140 0.13 25.37 -24.95
C SER A 140 -0.87 24.36 -24.33
N GLY A 141 -2.15 24.74 -24.15
CA GLY A 141 -3.25 23.81 -23.85
C GLY A 141 -3.93 23.24 -25.12
N LEU A 142 -4.58 22.07 -25.01
CA LEU A 142 -5.40 21.50 -26.08
C LEU A 142 -6.50 22.50 -26.48
N SER A 143 -6.75 22.67 -27.77
CA SER A 143 -7.85 23.53 -28.25
C SER A 143 -9.19 22.78 -28.27
N GLU A 144 -9.14 21.49 -28.64
CA GLU A 144 -10.31 20.61 -28.71
C GLU A 144 -10.00 19.24 -28.10
N GLU A 145 -11.05 18.52 -27.71
CA GLU A 145 -10.89 17.15 -27.20
C GLU A 145 -10.60 16.19 -28.36
N PRO A 146 -9.52 15.40 -28.32
CA PRO A 146 -9.10 14.56 -29.44
C PRO A 146 -10.11 13.44 -29.73
N SER A 147 -10.36 13.20 -31.02
CA SER A 147 -11.20 12.10 -31.49
C SER A 147 -10.44 10.77 -31.42
N LEU A 148 -11.16 9.64 -31.57
CA LEU A 148 -10.50 8.32 -31.66
C LEU A 148 -9.52 8.26 -32.84
N TYR A 149 -9.86 8.91 -33.96
CA TYR A 149 -9.00 9.00 -35.14
C TYR A 149 -7.72 9.77 -34.83
N ASP A 150 -7.80 10.90 -34.13
CA ASP A 150 -6.61 11.68 -33.76
C ASP A 150 -5.69 10.92 -32.82
N ILE A 151 -6.28 10.17 -31.87
CA ILE A 151 -5.53 9.34 -30.92
C ILE A 151 -4.83 8.19 -31.65
N LEU A 152 -5.51 7.51 -32.57
CA LEU A 152 -4.90 6.46 -33.39
C LEU A 152 -3.79 7.01 -34.27
N SER A 153 -4.02 8.16 -34.91
CA SER A 153 -3.05 8.84 -35.77
C SER A 153 -1.81 9.30 -35.01
N TYR A 154 -1.97 9.82 -33.80
CA TYR A 154 -0.86 10.20 -32.93
C TYR A 154 -0.08 8.98 -32.40
N SER A 155 -0.80 7.90 -32.08
CA SER A 155 -0.21 6.67 -31.56
C SER A 155 0.67 5.99 -32.60
N TYR A 156 0.14 5.82 -33.82
CA TYR A 156 0.80 5.15 -34.93
C TYR A 156 1.39 6.13 -35.96
N CYS A 157 1.78 7.33 -35.52
CA CYS A 157 2.53 8.26 -36.37
C CYS A 157 3.89 7.65 -36.70
N TYR A 158 4.23 7.51 -37.99
CA TYR A 158 5.52 6.93 -38.41
C TYR A 158 6.74 7.66 -37.81
N VAL A 159 6.63 8.97 -37.57
CA VAL A 159 7.69 9.77 -36.97
C VAL A 159 7.84 9.38 -35.50
N GLY A 160 8.96 8.74 -35.20
CA GLY A 160 9.35 8.39 -33.84
C GLY A 160 8.69 7.14 -33.27
N ILE A 161 8.01 6.31 -34.06
CA ILE A 161 7.25 5.14 -33.59
C ILE A 161 8.08 4.04 -32.93
N MET A 162 9.33 3.83 -33.40
CA MET A 162 10.21 2.77 -32.88
C MET A 162 11.09 3.29 -31.74
N THR A 163 11.87 4.32 -32.00
CA THR A 163 12.95 4.81 -31.12
C THR A 163 13.16 6.30 -31.27
N GLY A 164 12.05 7.02 -31.37
CA GLY A 164 12.03 8.47 -31.40
C GLY A 164 12.07 9.11 -30.02
N PRO A 165 12.36 10.42 -29.97
CA PRO A 165 12.04 11.24 -28.81
C PRO A 165 10.55 11.10 -28.45
N PHE A 166 10.26 11.10 -27.14
CA PHE A 166 8.89 11.31 -26.69
C PHE A 166 8.47 12.76 -26.99
N PHE A 167 7.27 12.93 -27.55
CA PHE A 167 6.65 14.24 -27.79
C PHE A 167 5.19 14.20 -27.36
N ARG A 168 4.63 15.36 -26.99
CA ARG A 168 3.22 15.50 -26.56
C ARG A 168 2.26 15.51 -27.75
N PHE A 169 0.98 15.29 -27.47
CA PHE A 169 -0.08 15.40 -28.47
C PHE A 169 -0.15 16.80 -29.08
N GLN A 170 0.06 17.86 -28.29
CA GLN A 170 0.09 19.22 -28.82
C GLN A 170 1.21 19.43 -29.85
N THR A 171 2.42 18.91 -29.59
CA THR A 171 3.54 19.00 -30.56
C THR A 171 3.23 18.27 -31.86
N TYR A 172 2.45 17.19 -31.81
CA TYR A 172 1.97 16.49 -32.98
C TYR A 172 0.91 17.30 -33.75
N MET A 173 -0.02 17.95 -33.06
CA MET A 173 -1.00 18.86 -33.68
C MET A 173 -0.33 20.08 -34.32
N ASP A 174 0.64 20.68 -33.63
CA ASP A 174 1.42 21.80 -34.16
C ASP A 174 2.13 21.40 -35.45
N TRP A 175 2.66 20.16 -35.53
CA TRP A 175 3.28 19.63 -36.74
C TRP A 175 2.31 19.42 -37.91
N LEU A 176 1.07 19.01 -37.65
CA LEU A 176 0.06 18.90 -38.70
C LEU A 176 -0.36 20.26 -39.25
N THR A 177 -0.39 21.28 -38.40
CA THR A 177 -0.95 22.62 -38.71
C THR A 177 0.12 23.70 -38.94
N GLN A 178 1.37 23.31 -39.21
CA GLN A 178 2.49 24.25 -39.35
C GLN A 178 2.25 25.28 -40.47
N PRO A 179 2.47 26.59 -40.20
CA PRO A 179 2.44 27.60 -41.24
C PRO A 179 3.66 27.41 -42.15
N SER A 180 3.42 27.32 -43.46
CA SER A 180 4.46 27.20 -44.51
C SER A 180 5.58 26.17 -44.21
N PRO A 181 5.31 24.85 -44.19
CA PRO A 181 6.29 23.82 -43.82
C PRO A 181 7.57 23.79 -44.68
N LEU A 182 7.49 24.28 -45.92
CA LEU A 182 8.61 24.34 -46.85
C LEU A 182 9.59 25.47 -46.53
N ALA A 183 9.15 26.53 -45.84
CA ALA A 183 10.00 27.66 -45.44
C ALA A 183 10.85 27.35 -44.20
N LEU A 184 10.50 26.33 -43.42
CA LEU A 184 11.18 25.97 -42.18
C LEU A 184 12.54 25.31 -42.44
N PRO A 185 13.60 25.65 -41.68
CA PRO A 185 14.92 25.05 -41.85
C PRO A 185 14.86 23.54 -41.61
N SER A 186 15.52 22.76 -42.47
CA SER A 186 15.44 21.29 -42.45
C SER A 186 16.76 20.61 -42.76
N TRP A 187 17.34 20.94 -43.91
CA TRP A 187 18.53 20.30 -44.43
C TRP A 187 19.75 20.53 -43.53
N THR A 188 20.06 21.79 -43.21
CA THR A 188 21.22 22.15 -42.39
C THR A 188 21.13 21.56 -40.98
N PRO A 189 20.02 21.70 -40.23
CA PRO A 189 19.91 21.08 -38.90
C PRO A 189 19.94 19.54 -38.94
N CYS A 190 19.34 18.91 -39.96
CA CYS A 190 19.34 17.46 -40.12
C CYS A 190 20.77 16.93 -40.36
N LEU A 191 21.53 17.54 -41.28
CA LEU A 191 22.92 17.18 -41.54
C LEU A 191 23.83 17.41 -40.33
N GLN A 192 23.66 18.53 -39.62
CA GLN A 192 24.39 18.79 -38.38
C GLN A 192 24.15 17.69 -37.35
N ARG A 193 22.92 17.17 -37.24
CA ARG A 193 22.60 16.09 -36.31
C ARG A 193 23.14 14.73 -36.76
N LEU A 194 23.15 14.47 -38.07
CA LEU A 194 23.65 13.22 -38.65
C LEU A 194 25.19 13.12 -38.69
N LYS A 195 25.92 14.25 -38.65
CA LYS A 195 27.38 14.31 -38.82
C LYS A 195 28.17 13.25 -38.03
N LEU A 196 27.77 12.98 -36.78
CA LEU A 196 28.47 12.04 -35.89
C LEU A 196 27.87 10.63 -35.87
N VAL A 197 26.70 10.41 -36.49
CA VAL A 197 26.02 9.10 -36.48
C VAL A 197 26.88 7.99 -37.10
N PRO A 198 27.52 8.18 -38.28
CA PRO A 198 28.39 7.16 -38.85
C PRO A 198 29.59 6.82 -37.95
N VAL A 199 30.15 7.82 -37.27
CA VAL A 199 31.28 7.64 -36.35
C VAL A 199 30.86 6.81 -35.14
N TYR A 200 29.72 7.13 -34.52
CA TYR A 200 29.19 6.35 -33.40
C TYR A 200 28.84 4.91 -33.81
N ALA A 201 28.24 4.73 -34.99
CA ALA A 201 27.92 3.40 -35.51
C ALA A 201 29.18 2.57 -35.77
N ALA A 202 30.21 3.15 -36.38
CA ALA A 202 31.48 2.47 -36.63
C ALA A 202 32.18 2.06 -35.32
N LEU A 203 32.23 2.96 -34.32
CA LEU A 203 32.81 2.68 -33.01
C LEU A 203 32.03 1.59 -32.26
N PHE A 204 30.70 1.62 -32.33
CA PHE A 204 29.85 0.57 -31.78
C PHE A 204 30.19 -0.80 -32.38
N LEU A 205 30.23 -0.90 -33.71
CA LEU A 205 30.48 -2.17 -34.41
C LEU A 205 31.89 -2.71 -34.15
N ALA A 206 32.91 -1.85 -34.25
CA ALA A 206 34.29 -2.22 -34.06
C ALA A 206 34.52 -2.74 -32.62
N VAL A 207 34.13 -1.96 -31.61
CA VAL A 207 34.40 -2.32 -30.22
C VAL A 207 33.54 -3.50 -29.75
N ASN A 208 32.27 -3.60 -30.19
CA ASN A 208 31.41 -4.74 -29.84
C ASN A 208 31.89 -6.07 -30.44
N SER A 209 32.59 -6.04 -31.58
CA SER A 209 33.17 -7.24 -32.18
C SER A 209 34.33 -7.82 -31.36
N VAL A 210 35.08 -6.95 -30.67
CA VAL A 210 36.23 -7.32 -29.85
C VAL A 210 35.82 -7.64 -28.41
N PHE A 211 34.84 -6.92 -27.87
CA PHE A 211 34.40 -7.03 -26.47
C PHE A 211 32.90 -7.34 -26.36
N PRO A 212 32.46 -8.56 -26.71
CA PRO A 212 31.06 -8.93 -26.70
C PRO A 212 30.51 -9.02 -25.27
N LEU A 213 29.28 -8.58 -25.05
CA LEU A 213 28.63 -8.65 -23.74
C LEU A 213 28.50 -10.10 -23.21
N ALA A 214 28.32 -11.07 -24.11
CA ALA A 214 28.15 -12.47 -23.73
C ALA A 214 29.35 -13.05 -22.95
N TYR A 215 30.57 -12.56 -23.21
CA TYR A 215 31.78 -13.04 -22.55
C TYR A 215 31.76 -12.83 -21.03
N VAL A 216 31.09 -11.77 -20.54
CA VAL A 216 30.96 -11.47 -19.09
C VAL A 216 30.26 -12.59 -18.31
N ARG A 217 29.47 -13.43 -18.98
CA ARG A 217 28.74 -14.55 -18.36
C ARG A 217 29.53 -15.85 -18.29
N THR A 218 30.74 -15.89 -18.85
CA THR A 218 31.58 -17.10 -18.87
C THR A 218 32.42 -17.21 -17.61
N ASP A 219 32.76 -18.43 -17.20
CA ASP A 219 33.64 -18.65 -16.04
C ASP A 219 35.07 -18.15 -16.34
N GLU A 220 35.53 -18.26 -17.59
CA GLU A 220 36.82 -17.71 -18.06
C GLU A 220 36.96 -16.20 -17.79
N PHE A 221 35.85 -15.46 -17.81
CA PHE A 221 35.87 -14.03 -17.48
C PHE A 221 36.20 -13.78 -16.00
N LEU A 222 35.75 -14.66 -15.10
CA LEU A 222 35.95 -14.53 -13.66
C LEU A 222 37.38 -14.83 -13.24
N ASP A 223 38.12 -15.63 -14.02
CA ASP A 223 39.54 -15.95 -13.81
C ASP A 223 40.47 -14.74 -14.04
N HIS A 224 40.00 -13.73 -14.77
CA HIS A 224 40.78 -12.51 -14.98
C HIS A 224 40.92 -11.67 -13.70
N ASN A 225 42.01 -10.92 -13.63
CA ASN A 225 42.28 -10.06 -12.48
C ASN A 225 41.22 -8.96 -12.29
N PHE A 226 41.21 -8.35 -11.10
CA PHE A 226 40.28 -7.29 -10.74
C PHE A 226 40.30 -6.09 -11.71
N PHE A 227 41.47 -5.65 -12.16
CA PHE A 227 41.60 -4.48 -13.05
C PHE A 227 41.03 -4.74 -14.45
N PHE A 228 41.22 -5.94 -14.98
CA PHE A 228 40.64 -6.34 -16.26
C PHE A 228 39.11 -6.32 -16.19
N ARG A 229 38.54 -6.86 -15.11
CA ARG A 229 37.08 -6.85 -14.90
C ARG A 229 36.54 -5.43 -14.77
N LEU A 230 37.25 -4.53 -14.07
CA LEU A 230 36.90 -3.10 -14.03
C LEU A 230 37.00 -2.42 -15.39
N PHE A 231 38.02 -2.73 -16.19
CA PHE A 231 38.19 -2.20 -17.54
C PHE A 231 37.05 -2.65 -18.45
N TYR A 232 36.63 -3.91 -18.34
CA TYR A 232 35.60 -4.48 -19.20
C TYR A 232 34.25 -3.75 -19.09
N MET A 233 33.82 -3.33 -17.88
CA MET A 233 32.57 -2.54 -17.76
C MET A 233 32.67 -1.17 -18.46
N ILE A 234 33.85 -0.57 -18.51
CA ILE A 234 34.06 0.71 -19.21
C ILE A 234 33.82 0.51 -20.71
N VAL A 235 34.36 -0.57 -21.27
CA VAL A 235 34.20 -0.92 -22.67
C VAL A 235 32.74 -1.26 -22.99
N VAL A 236 32.08 -2.05 -22.13
CA VAL A 236 30.66 -2.38 -22.29
C VAL A 236 29.79 -1.12 -22.26
N PHE A 237 30.03 -0.19 -21.33
CA PHE A 237 29.28 1.06 -21.29
C PHE A 237 29.59 1.99 -22.47
N PHE A 238 30.83 1.97 -22.98
CA PHE A 238 31.18 2.67 -24.20
C PHE A 238 30.38 2.15 -25.40
N VAL A 239 30.36 0.84 -25.62
CA VAL A 239 29.56 0.17 -26.66
C VAL A 239 28.08 0.51 -26.51
N PHE A 240 27.56 0.42 -25.28
CA PHE A 240 26.18 0.77 -24.96
C PHE A 240 25.84 2.22 -25.36
N ARG A 241 26.68 3.18 -25.00
CA ARG A 241 26.48 4.60 -25.35
C ARG A 241 26.56 4.85 -26.84
N MET A 242 27.59 4.34 -27.53
CA MET A 242 27.75 4.55 -28.97
C MET A 242 26.53 4.05 -29.76
N ARG A 243 25.98 2.88 -29.36
CA ARG A 243 24.74 2.33 -29.93
C ARG A 243 23.56 3.29 -29.78
N PHE A 244 23.32 3.82 -28.58
CA PHE A 244 22.22 4.74 -28.32
C PHE A 244 22.44 6.12 -28.92
N TYR A 245 23.68 6.62 -29.00
CA TYR A 245 24.00 7.88 -29.66
C TYR A 245 23.69 7.83 -31.14
N ALA A 246 24.08 6.75 -31.83
CA ALA A 246 23.73 6.54 -33.24
C ALA A 246 22.21 6.46 -33.44
N ALA A 247 21.53 5.63 -32.64
CA ALA A 247 20.09 5.43 -32.73
C ALA A 247 19.27 6.71 -32.46
N TRP A 248 19.53 7.41 -31.35
CA TRP A 248 18.77 8.61 -30.98
C TRP A 248 19.09 9.80 -31.87
N CYS A 249 20.35 10.03 -32.25
CA CYS A 249 20.66 11.11 -33.19
C CYS A 249 20.04 10.87 -34.57
N GLY A 250 20.01 9.62 -35.05
CA GLY A 250 19.32 9.25 -36.28
C GLY A 250 17.80 9.45 -36.19
N ALA A 251 17.18 9.10 -35.06
CA ALA A 251 15.76 9.28 -34.86
C ALA A 251 15.36 10.76 -34.78
N GLU A 252 16.18 11.57 -34.09
CA GLU A 252 16.02 13.02 -34.07
C GLU A 252 16.17 13.62 -35.47
N ALA A 253 17.12 13.15 -36.28
CA ALA A 253 17.26 13.58 -37.67
C ALA A 253 16.01 13.30 -38.51
N GLY A 254 15.35 12.15 -38.29
CA GLY A 254 14.06 11.83 -38.91
C GLY A 254 12.91 12.75 -38.46
N CYS A 255 12.90 13.19 -37.20
CA CYS A 255 11.95 14.19 -36.74
C CYS A 255 12.24 15.58 -37.34
N ILE A 256 13.52 15.97 -37.43
CA ILE A 256 13.97 17.25 -38.01
C ILE A 256 13.60 17.33 -39.50
N SER A 257 13.85 16.26 -40.27
CA SER A 257 13.51 16.22 -41.69
C SER A 257 12.01 16.38 -41.91
N ALA A 258 11.17 15.79 -41.06
CA ALA A 258 9.72 15.96 -41.07
C ALA A 258 9.24 17.35 -40.59
N GLY A 259 10.11 18.16 -39.98
CA GLY A 259 9.75 19.44 -39.35
C GLY A 259 9.07 19.30 -37.99
N LEU A 260 9.01 18.10 -37.41
CA LEU A 260 8.37 17.85 -36.12
C LEU A 260 9.18 18.50 -34.98
N GLY A 261 8.51 19.26 -34.12
CA GLY A 261 9.14 19.94 -32.98
C GLY A 261 9.97 21.17 -33.33
N CYS A 262 9.79 21.72 -34.53
CA CYS A 262 10.36 23.00 -34.97
C CYS A 262 9.57 24.17 -34.36
N TYR A 263 10.23 25.04 -33.60
CA TYR A 263 9.63 26.23 -33.01
C TYR A 263 10.58 27.43 -33.13
N PRO A 264 10.06 28.68 -33.14
CA PRO A 264 10.91 29.86 -33.03
C PRO A 264 11.72 29.84 -31.74
N GLU A 265 12.96 30.34 -31.77
CA GLU A 265 13.86 30.34 -30.60
C GLU A 265 13.26 31.12 -29.41
N LYS A 266 12.49 32.17 -29.70
CA LYS A 266 11.72 32.96 -28.72
C LYS A 266 10.70 32.13 -27.92
N ALA A 267 10.26 30.98 -28.44
CA ALA A 267 9.33 30.09 -27.76
C ALA A 267 9.95 29.37 -26.55
N LEU A 268 11.29 29.44 -26.40
CA LEU A 268 12.06 28.82 -25.31
C LEU A 268 11.65 27.35 -25.11
N SER A 269 11.71 26.59 -26.21
CA SER A 269 11.22 25.22 -26.23
C SER A 269 12.09 24.30 -25.36
N LYS A 270 11.47 23.32 -24.68
CA LYS A 270 12.15 22.34 -23.83
C LYS A 270 11.99 20.92 -24.37
N PRO A 271 13.02 20.06 -24.25
CA PRO A 271 12.93 18.63 -24.60
C PRO A 271 11.70 17.96 -23.99
N GLY A 272 10.86 17.34 -24.82
CA GLY A 272 9.61 16.67 -24.44
C GLY A 272 8.46 17.61 -24.06
N GLY A 273 8.78 18.80 -23.52
CA GLY A 273 7.81 19.77 -23.03
C GLY A 273 7.24 20.71 -24.10
N GLY A 274 7.94 20.98 -25.19
CA GLY A 274 7.48 21.94 -26.21
C GLY A 274 7.71 23.40 -25.79
N PRO A 275 7.00 24.37 -26.41
CA PRO A 275 7.17 25.80 -26.14
C PRO A 275 6.77 26.16 -24.71
N THR A 276 7.57 26.98 -24.03
CA THR A 276 7.28 27.41 -22.64
C THR A 276 6.74 28.83 -22.54
N VAL A 277 6.86 29.62 -23.61
CA VAL A 277 6.37 31.01 -23.70
C VAL A 277 5.50 31.16 -24.94
N LYS A 278 4.47 32.02 -24.87
CA LYS A 278 3.64 32.36 -26.05
C LYS A 278 4.50 33.12 -27.05
N TYR A 279 4.38 32.75 -28.31
CA TYR A 279 5.04 33.42 -29.41
C TYR A 279 3.98 33.70 -30.48
N SER A 280 4.12 34.83 -31.17
CA SER A 280 3.34 35.19 -32.34
C SER A 280 4.30 35.25 -33.52
N ALA A 281 3.93 34.63 -34.64
CA ALA A 281 4.68 34.79 -35.88
C ALA A 281 4.49 36.24 -36.35
N ASP A 282 5.55 37.04 -36.31
CA ASP A 282 5.56 38.34 -36.97
C ASP A 282 6.05 38.12 -38.42
N PRO A 283 5.19 38.28 -39.43
CA PRO A 283 5.55 38.02 -40.83
C PRO A 283 6.62 38.98 -41.38
N SER A 284 7.00 40.02 -40.63
CA SER A 284 7.99 41.03 -41.04
C SER A 284 9.40 40.84 -40.48
N ALA A 285 9.60 39.89 -39.55
CA ALA A 285 10.89 39.66 -38.90
C ALA A 285 11.52 38.32 -39.34
N GLU A 286 12.82 38.32 -39.67
CA GLU A 286 13.59 37.07 -39.82
C GLU A 286 13.67 36.37 -38.44
N GLU A 287 12.92 35.27 -38.25
CA GLU A 287 12.91 34.51 -37.01
C GLU A 287 13.80 33.25 -37.11
N SER A 288 14.68 33.04 -36.12
CA SER A 288 15.47 31.81 -35.97
C SER A 288 14.62 30.68 -35.38
N TYR A 289 14.79 29.46 -35.89
CA TYR A 289 14.07 28.27 -35.43
C TYR A 289 15.00 27.25 -34.77
N ASP A 290 14.51 26.59 -33.72
CA ASP A 290 15.19 25.47 -33.06
C ASP A 290 14.34 24.19 -33.00
N PHE A 291 15.02 23.07 -32.77
CA PHE A 291 14.43 21.73 -32.65
C PHE A 291 14.61 21.17 -31.22
N LYS A 292 14.77 22.02 -30.21
CA LYS A 292 15.09 21.56 -28.84
C LYS A 292 13.99 20.68 -28.24
N THR A 293 12.74 20.81 -28.71
CA THR A 293 11.61 19.99 -28.24
C THR A 293 11.82 18.49 -28.45
N ILE A 294 12.44 18.11 -29.56
CA ILE A 294 12.67 16.70 -29.93
C ILE A 294 14.08 16.22 -29.57
N GLN A 295 14.92 17.07 -28.97
CA GLN A 295 16.28 16.69 -28.59
C GLN A 295 16.23 15.64 -27.46
N ASN A 296 16.63 14.40 -27.75
CA ASN A 296 16.57 13.29 -26.81
C ASN A 296 17.90 13.03 -26.10
N ILE A 297 19.02 13.40 -26.72
CA ILE A 297 20.36 13.18 -26.14
C ILE A 297 21.28 14.38 -26.33
N ASP A 298 22.06 14.69 -25.30
CA ASP A 298 23.23 15.56 -25.40
C ASP A 298 24.50 14.73 -25.15
N CYS A 299 25.13 14.27 -26.23
CA CYS A 299 26.28 13.36 -26.16
C CYS A 299 27.47 13.98 -25.42
N TYR A 300 27.73 15.27 -25.63
CA TYR A 300 28.87 15.95 -25.01
C TYR A 300 28.66 16.09 -23.50
N ASN A 301 27.52 16.64 -23.09
CA ASN A 301 27.26 16.84 -21.67
C ASN A 301 27.02 15.53 -20.93
N THR A 302 26.50 14.48 -21.57
CA THR A 302 26.40 13.15 -20.95
C THR A 302 27.78 12.62 -20.53
N ASP A 303 28.77 12.79 -21.41
CA ASP A 303 30.12 12.27 -21.20
C ASP A 303 30.93 13.16 -20.26
N PHE A 304 30.91 14.48 -20.47
CA PHE A 304 31.82 15.41 -19.81
C PHE A 304 31.22 16.18 -18.64
N CYS A 305 29.91 16.11 -18.37
CA CYS A 305 29.39 16.77 -17.18
C CYS A 305 29.93 16.11 -15.91
N VAL A 306 30.23 16.93 -14.91
CA VAL A 306 30.81 16.47 -13.63
C VAL A 306 29.77 15.72 -12.79
N LYS A 307 28.55 16.24 -12.72
CA LYS A 307 27.54 15.79 -11.75
C LYS A 307 26.68 14.63 -12.26
N VAL A 308 26.46 13.62 -11.43
CA VAL A 308 25.53 12.50 -11.65
C VAL A 308 24.12 13.02 -11.92
N ARG A 309 23.67 14.01 -11.14
CA ARG A 309 22.33 14.62 -11.32
C ARG A 309 22.16 15.27 -12.68
N HIS A 310 23.20 15.92 -13.20
CA HIS A 310 23.14 16.61 -14.48
C HIS A 310 23.27 15.63 -15.65
N GLY A 311 24.19 14.66 -15.56
CA GLY A 311 24.35 13.64 -16.59
C GLY A 311 23.06 12.86 -16.86
N MET A 312 22.33 12.52 -15.78
CA MET A 312 21.03 11.87 -15.91
C MET A 312 19.98 12.71 -16.63
N ARG A 313 20.08 14.05 -16.63
CA ARG A 313 19.15 14.93 -17.35
C ARG A 313 19.49 15.05 -18.84
N TYR A 314 20.73 14.78 -19.22
CA TYR A 314 21.20 14.82 -20.61
C TYR A 314 21.00 13.48 -21.33
N TRP A 315 20.81 12.40 -20.59
CA TRP A 315 20.46 11.07 -21.10
C TRP A 315 18.95 10.86 -21.20
N ASN A 316 18.45 10.57 -22.40
CA ASN A 316 17.02 10.35 -22.67
C ASN A 316 16.14 11.52 -22.17
N MET A 317 16.48 12.73 -22.60
CA MET A 317 15.99 14.00 -22.06
C MET A 317 14.46 14.11 -22.08
N THR A 318 13.80 13.60 -23.13
CA THR A 318 12.34 13.67 -23.27
C THR A 318 11.61 12.81 -22.23
N VAL A 319 12.15 11.61 -21.95
CA VAL A 319 11.62 10.72 -20.90
C VAL A 319 11.96 11.25 -19.50
N GLN A 320 13.12 11.87 -19.31
CA GLN A 320 13.46 12.52 -18.03
C GLN A 320 12.51 13.67 -17.72
N TRP A 321 12.16 14.47 -18.73
CA TRP A 321 11.13 15.48 -18.61
C TRP A 321 9.77 14.86 -18.24
N TRP A 322 9.37 13.79 -18.92
CA TRP A 322 8.12 13.06 -18.63
C TRP A 322 8.06 12.54 -17.19
N LEU A 323 9.13 11.90 -16.70
CA LEU A 323 9.24 11.39 -15.34
C LEU A 323 9.15 12.52 -14.30
N HIS A 324 9.82 13.64 -14.57
CA HIS A 324 9.78 14.80 -13.69
C HIS A 324 8.42 15.51 -13.69
N HIS A 325 7.68 15.49 -14.81
CA HIS A 325 6.40 16.19 -14.93
C HIS A 325 5.24 15.34 -14.39
N TYR A 326 5.15 14.05 -14.74
CA TYR A 326 3.99 13.22 -14.42
C TYR A 326 4.19 12.32 -13.19
N ILE A 327 5.42 11.89 -12.88
CA ILE A 327 5.66 10.92 -11.78
C ILE A 327 6.20 11.60 -10.52
N TYR A 328 7.20 12.46 -10.65
CA TYR A 328 7.86 13.09 -9.51
C TYR A 328 6.93 13.96 -8.63
N PRO A 329 5.97 14.76 -9.16
CA PRO A 329 5.04 15.56 -8.36
C PRO A 329 4.03 14.71 -7.60
N ASN A 330 3.66 13.57 -8.20
CA ASN A 330 2.66 12.63 -7.69
C ASN A 330 3.23 11.57 -6.73
N ALA A 331 4.53 11.65 -6.41
CA ALA A 331 5.17 10.73 -5.48
C ALA A 331 4.56 10.85 -4.06
N PRO A 332 4.32 9.74 -3.34
CA PRO A 332 3.66 9.75 -2.03
C PRO A 332 4.54 10.29 -0.88
N PHE A 333 5.81 10.59 -1.16
CA PHE A 333 6.80 10.98 -0.17
C PHE A 333 7.06 12.49 -0.16
N LYS A 334 7.28 13.07 1.03
CA LYS A 334 7.69 14.48 1.16
C LYS A 334 9.20 14.68 0.96
N SER A 335 10.02 13.68 1.30
CA SER A 335 11.49 13.77 1.22
C SER A 335 11.97 13.72 -0.22
N TYR A 336 12.85 14.65 -0.62
CA TYR A 336 13.43 14.72 -1.96
C TYR A 336 14.06 13.39 -2.42
N THR A 337 14.87 12.76 -1.57
CA THR A 337 15.57 11.49 -1.90
C THR A 337 14.58 10.34 -2.11
N LEU A 338 13.52 10.27 -1.31
CA LEU A 338 12.50 9.24 -1.47
C LEU A 338 11.63 9.49 -2.71
N ARG A 339 11.37 10.75 -3.07
CA ARG A 339 10.71 11.09 -4.33
C ARG A 339 11.55 10.70 -5.53
N ALA A 340 12.86 11.00 -5.50
CA ALA A 340 13.78 10.57 -6.54
C ALA A 340 13.87 9.04 -6.63
N GLY A 341 13.93 8.34 -5.50
CA GLY A 341 13.89 6.87 -5.46
C GLY A 341 12.59 6.30 -6.02
N TRP A 342 11.44 6.91 -5.71
CA TRP A 342 10.15 6.54 -6.30
C TRP A 342 10.13 6.72 -7.81
N THR A 343 10.61 7.86 -8.31
CA THR A 343 10.70 8.11 -9.76
C THR A 343 11.61 7.09 -10.46
N MET A 344 12.77 6.76 -9.87
CA MET A 344 13.67 5.75 -10.42
C MET A 344 13.12 4.33 -10.34
N PHE A 345 12.33 4.01 -9.32
CA PHE A 345 11.61 2.74 -9.23
C PHE A 345 10.58 2.58 -10.35
N ILE A 346 9.76 3.62 -10.59
CA ILE A 346 8.80 3.64 -11.70
C ILE A 346 9.53 3.59 -13.05
N SER A 347 10.69 4.24 -13.19
CA SER A 347 11.53 4.14 -14.38
C SER A 347 12.06 2.71 -14.60
N ALA A 348 12.52 2.03 -13.55
CA ALA A 348 12.97 0.64 -13.63
C ALA A 348 11.83 -0.29 -14.06
N TYR A 349 10.66 -0.12 -13.46
CA TYR A 349 9.46 -0.84 -13.84
C TYR A 349 9.06 -0.53 -15.29
N TRP A 350 9.17 0.73 -15.74
CA TRP A 350 8.90 1.06 -17.14
C TRP A 350 9.86 0.33 -18.08
N HIS A 351 11.12 0.06 -17.72
CA HIS A 351 12.04 -0.74 -18.55
C HIS A 351 11.79 -2.26 -18.49
N GLY A 352 11.46 -2.83 -17.34
CA GLY A 352 11.31 -4.29 -17.21
C GLY A 352 10.93 -4.80 -15.81
N ILE A 353 10.60 -6.10 -15.74
CA ILE A 353 10.47 -6.82 -14.46
C ILE A 353 11.78 -7.51 -14.03
N HIS A 354 12.81 -7.49 -14.88
CA HIS A 354 14.11 -8.07 -14.57
C HIS A 354 14.81 -7.30 -13.44
N ALA A 355 15.36 -8.04 -12.47
CA ALA A 355 15.99 -7.50 -11.27
C ALA A 355 17.15 -6.51 -11.57
N GLY A 356 17.90 -6.74 -12.65
CA GLY A 356 19.02 -5.90 -13.07
C GLY A 356 18.63 -4.43 -13.28
N TYR A 357 17.43 -4.17 -13.81
CA TYR A 357 16.91 -2.79 -13.92
C TYR A 357 16.75 -2.14 -12.55
N TYR A 358 16.13 -2.81 -11.60
CA TYR A 358 15.93 -2.28 -10.25
C TYR A 358 17.26 -2.03 -9.54
N LEU A 359 18.20 -2.97 -9.63
CA LEU A 359 19.54 -2.83 -9.07
C LEU A 359 20.28 -1.62 -9.65
N SER A 360 20.17 -1.41 -10.97
CA SER A 360 20.77 -0.28 -11.68
C SER A 360 20.13 1.06 -11.26
N PHE A 361 18.82 1.22 -11.47
CA PHE A 361 18.12 2.50 -11.25
C PHE A 361 18.07 2.92 -9.77
N LEU A 362 17.95 1.97 -8.83
CA LEU A 362 17.94 2.30 -7.40
C LEU A 362 19.32 2.64 -6.84
N THR A 363 20.40 2.42 -7.61
CA THR A 363 21.74 2.91 -7.27
C THR A 363 21.88 4.41 -7.55
N ILE A 364 21.09 4.98 -8.48
CA ILE A 364 21.14 6.42 -8.83
C ILE A 364 20.87 7.34 -7.62
N PRO A 365 19.80 7.18 -6.82
CA PRO A 365 19.57 8.01 -5.63
C PRO A 365 20.69 7.94 -4.59
N LEU A 366 21.37 6.79 -4.48
CA LEU A 366 22.50 6.61 -3.57
C LEU A 366 23.70 7.44 -4.04
N CYS A 367 24.04 7.38 -5.33
CA CYS A 367 25.10 8.20 -5.92
C CYS A 367 24.81 9.70 -5.82
N ILE A 368 23.56 10.14 -6.05
CA ILE A 368 23.14 11.54 -5.90
C ILE A 368 23.27 12.00 -4.43
N ALA A 369 22.96 11.13 -3.47
CA ALA A 369 23.11 11.43 -2.05
C ALA A 369 24.59 11.58 -1.65
N GLY A 370 25.47 10.71 -2.17
CA GLY A 370 26.92 10.82 -2.01
C GLY A 370 27.48 12.11 -2.61
N GLU A 371 27.09 12.42 -3.85
CA GLU A 371 27.44 13.67 -4.53
C GLU A 371 27.04 14.91 -3.73
N SER A 372 25.78 14.98 -3.30
CA SER A 372 25.27 16.14 -2.56
C SER A 372 26.00 16.31 -1.22
N ALA A 373 26.39 15.21 -0.57
CA ALA A 373 27.13 15.24 0.69
C ALA A 373 28.57 15.74 0.49
N MET A 374 29.25 15.30 -0.58
CA MET A 374 30.62 15.72 -0.89
C MET A 374 30.69 17.17 -1.38
N GLU A 375 29.71 17.62 -2.16
CA GLU A 375 29.63 19.02 -2.60
C GLU A 375 29.49 19.98 -1.42
N ALA A 376 28.57 19.69 -0.50
CA ALA A 376 28.29 20.54 0.66
C ALA A 376 29.45 20.57 1.69
N SER A 377 30.28 19.54 1.72
CA SER A 377 31.28 19.35 2.78
C SER A 377 32.72 19.55 2.32
N VAL A 378 33.08 19.09 1.12
CA VAL A 378 34.46 19.05 0.62
C VAL A 378 34.67 20.14 -0.43
N ARG A 379 33.86 20.15 -1.51
CA ARG A 379 34.00 21.14 -2.59
C ARG A 379 33.87 22.58 -2.06
N ALA A 380 32.90 22.82 -1.17
CA ALA A 380 32.68 24.12 -0.55
C ALA A 380 33.85 24.64 0.31
N ARG A 381 34.84 23.80 0.63
CA ARG A 381 36.03 24.17 1.43
C ARG A 381 37.30 24.32 0.60
N MET A 382 37.27 23.96 -0.67
CA MET A 382 38.45 23.98 -1.54
C MET A 382 38.55 25.32 -2.28
N GLY A 383 39.78 25.82 -2.45
CA GLY A 383 40.07 26.94 -3.36
C GLY A 383 39.94 26.54 -4.84
N PRO A 384 40.10 27.48 -5.80
CA PRO A 384 39.82 27.24 -7.23
C PRO A 384 40.56 26.02 -7.82
N ARG A 385 41.86 25.88 -7.54
CA ARG A 385 42.66 24.72 -7.99
C ARG A 385 42.15 23.39 -7.40
N GLY A 386 41.77 23.40 -6.12
CA GLY A 386 41.20 22.22 -5.45
C GLY A 386 39.81 21.87 -5.97
N GLN A 387 39.00 22.86 -6.35
CA GLN A 387 37.70 22.65 -7.00
C GLN A 387 37.84 21.99 -8.37
N ASN A 388 38.84 22.38 -9.17
CA ASN A 388 39.11 21.73 -10.46
C ASN A 388 39.52 20.25 -10.31
N VAL A 389 40.40 19.94 -9.35
CA VAL A 389 40.77 18.55 -9.03
C VAL A 389 39.55 17.78 -8.54
N PHE A 390 38.76 18.38 -7.65
CA PHE A 390 37.51 17.78 -7.17
C PHE A 390 36.55 17.49 -8.33
N ASP A 391 36.37 18.42 -9.27
CA ASP A 391 35.50 18.23 -10.42
C ASP A 391 35.97 17.09 -11.32
N TRP A 392 37.28 16.97 -11.56
CA TRP A 392 37.83 15.87 -12.33
C TRP A 392 37.62 14.52 -11.63
N VAL A 393 37.90 14.44 -10.33
CA VAL A 393 37.66 13.22 -9.53
C VAL A 393 36.18 12.86 -9.51
N HIS A 394 35.31 13.86 -9.36
CA HIS A 394 33.87 13.66 -9.29
C HIS A 394 33.30 13.23 -10.64
N TRP A 395 33.80 13.80 -11.75
CA TRP A 395 33.51 13.35 -13.11
C TRP A 395 33.96 11.89 -13.32
N PHE A 396 35.18 11.55 -12.89
CA PHE A 396 35.69 10.18 -13.00
C PHE A 396 34.82 9.19 -12.22
N LEU A 397 34.47 9.51 -10.97
CA LEU A 397 33.59 8.68 -10.14
C LEU A 397 32.18 8.57 -10.73
N LYS A 398 31.64 9.63 -11.33
CA LYS A 398 30.36 9.61 -12.06
C LYS A 398 30.43 8.62 -13.22
N MET A 399 31.48 8.68 -14.05
CA MET A 399 31.65 7.75 -15.17
C MET A 399 31.73 6.30 -14.69
N ARG A 400 32.53 6.02 -13.65
CA ARG A 400 32.60 4.68 -13.03
C ARG A 400 31.26 4.22 -12.46
N ALA A 401 30.47 5.14 -11.88
CA ALA A 401 29.12 4.82 -11.41
C ALA A 401 28.20 4.44 -12.58
N TYR A 402 28.30 5.14 -13.71
CA TYR A 402 27.51 4.81 -14.91
C TYR A 402 27.91 3.48 -15.52
N ASP A 403 29.22 3.19 -15.61
CA ASP A 403 29.74 1.89 -16.05
C ASP A 403 29.16 0.75 -15.20
N TYR A 404 29.23 0.93 -13.88
CA TYR A 404 28.74 -0.04 -12.89
C TYR A 404 27.21 -0.25 -12.96
N MET A 405 26.44 0.83 -13.11
CA MET A 405 24.98 0.76 -13.27
C MET A 405 24.58 0.16 -14.62
N CYS A 406 25.37 0.40 -15.68
CA CYS A 406 25.15 -0.21 -16.98
C CYS A 406 25.21 -1.73 -16.90
N MET A 407 26.15 -2.30 -16.14
CA MET A 407 26.25 -3.75 -15.97
C MET A 407 24.95 -4.37 -15.45
N GLY A 408 24.32 -3.76 -14.44
CA GLY A 408 22.99 -4.19 -13.98
C GLY A 408 21.90 -4.05 -15.03
N PHE A 409 21.94 -2.97 -15.83
CA PHE A 409 20.96 -2.73 -16.90
C PHE A 409 21.07 -3.76 -18.04
N VAL A 410 22.28 -4.17 -18.43
CA VAL A 410 22.50 -5.05 -19.59
C VAL A 410 22.50 -6.55 -19.24
N LEU A 411 22.88 -6.94 -18.01
CA LEU A 411 22.89 -8.35 -17.60
C LEU A 411 21.48 -8.89 -17.30
N LEU A 412 20.55 -8.02 -16.90
CA LEU A 412 19.14 -8.29 -16.59
C LEU A 412 18.89 -9.22 -15.38
N LYS A 413 19.52 -10.40 -15.32
CA LYS A 413 19.35 -11.38 -14.24
C LYS A 413 20.00 -10.89 -12.94
N ALA A 414 19.37 -11.21 -11.80
CA ALA A 414 19.90 -10.90 -10.48
C ALA A 414 21.21 -11.64 -10.22
N SER A 415 21.26 -12.95 -10.54
CA SER A 415 22.43 -13.80 -10.42
C SER A 415 23.63 -13.21 -11.14
N ASP A 416 23.50 -12.93 -12.44
CA ASP A 416 24.59 -12.45 -13.29
C ASP A 416 25.10 -11.09 -12.79
N THR A 417 24.18 -10.19 -12.42
CA THR A 417 24.53 -8.86 -11.91
C THR A 417 25.25 -8.94 -10.57
N ILE A 418 24.75 -9.75 -9.64
CA ILE A 418 25.33 -9.92 -8.31
C ILE A 418 26.67 -10.64 -8.40
N ASN A 419 26.80 -11.67 -9.23
CA ASN A 419 28.08 -12.37 -9.46
C ASN A 419 29.13 -11.40 -9.99
N TYR A 420 28.78 -10.60 -11.01
CA TYR A 420 29.68 -9.58 -11.54
C TYR A 420 30.04 -8.53 -10.48
N TRP A 421 29.07 -7.98 -9.74
CA TRP A 421 29.33 -6.99 -8.68
C TRP A 421 30.13 -7.56 -7.50
N THR A 422 29.93 -8.83 -7.16
CA THR A 422 30.71 -9.54 -6.13
C THR A 422 32.16 -9.71 -6.59
N SER A 423 32.38 -10.01 -7.87
CA SER A 423 33.72 -10.13 -8.47
C SER A 423 34.55 -8.83 -8.40
N ILE A 424 33.87 -7.67 -8.31
CA ILE A 424 34.47 -6.35 -8.11
C ILE A 424 34.16 -5.74 -6.73
N TYR A 425 33.78 -6.58 -5.76
CA TYR A 425 33.56 -6.24 -4.35
C TYR A 425 32.56 -5.10 -4.08
N PHE A 426 31.54 -4.93 -4.91
CA PHE A 426 30.53 -3.86 -4.79
C PHE A 426 31.13 -2.46 -4.64
N ILE A 427 32.29 -2.22 -5.28
CA ILE A 427 33.15 -1.05 -5.06
C ILE A 427 32.40 0.29 -5.13
N MET A 428 31.46 0.46 -6.08
CA MET A 428 30.73 1.72 -6.23
C MET A 428 29.71 1.98 -5.12
N HIS A 429 29.06 0.94 -4.58
CA HIS A 429 28.17 1.09 -3.42
C HIS A 429 28.96 1.49 -2.18
N ILE A 430 30.12 0.87 -1.97
CA ILE A 430 31.03 1.19 -0.87
C ILE A 430 31.49 2.65 -0.97
N ILE A 431 31.99 3.07 -2.13
CA ILE A 431 32.43 4.46 -2.37
C ILE A 431 31.29 5.45 -2.09
N ALA A 432 30.07 5.19 -2.60
CA ALA A 432 28.94 6.08 -2.40
C ALA A 432 28.57 6.22 -0.91
N VAL A 433 28.56 5.11 -0.16
CA VAL A 433 28.31 5.13 1.29
C VAL A 433 29.42 5.87 2.04
N CYS A 434 30.68 5.63 1.69
CA CYS A 434 31.82 6.35 2.24
C CYS A 434 31.70 7.87 2.01
N CYS A 435 31.37 8.31 0.80
CA CYS A 435 31.12 9.72 0.48
C CYS A 435 30.01 10.33 1.36
N ILE A 436 28.92 9.60 1.61
CA ILE A 436 27.85 10.06 2.50
C ILE A 436 28.33 10.20 3.95
N ILE A 437 29.09 9.21 4.45
CA ILE A 437 29.60 9.21 5.83
C ILE A 437 30.58 10.36 6.03
N VAL A 438 31.57 10.51 5.14
CA VAL A 438 32.57 11.58 5.18
C VAL A 438 31.89 12.94 5.08
N GLY A 439 30.96 13.12 4.15
CA GLY A 439 30.25 14.39 4.00
C GLY A 439 29.42 14.77 5.22
N ARG A 440 28.81 13.79 5.91
CA ARG A 440 28.08 14.02 7.16
C ARG A 440 28.97 14.32 8.36
N LYS A 441 30.11 13.62 8.51
CA LYS A 441 31.08 13.88 9.58
C LYS A 441 31.66 15.29 9.48
N ASN A 442 32.05 15.69 8.27
CA ASN A 442 32.65 17.02 8.04
C ASN A 442 31.64 18.16 8.25
N CYS A 443 30.36 18.00 7.89
CA CYS A 443 29.32 18.99 8.18
C CYS A 443 29.08 19.22 9.69
N HIS A 444 29.35 18.23 10.54
CA HIS A 444 29.18 18.35 11.99
C HIS A 444 30.21 19.27 12.67
N VAL A 445 31.43 19.38 12.11
CA VAL A 445 32.53 20.17 12.68
C VAL A 445 32.27 21.69 12.64
N LYS A 446 31.46 22.18 11.67
CA LYS A 446 31.17 23.64 11.55
C LYS A 446 30.04 24.11 12.48
N ARG A 447 29.20 23.20 13.00
CA ARG A 447 28.11 23.57 13.92
C ARG A 447 28.59 23.79 15.36
N SER A 448 29.80 23.33 15.70
CA SER A 448 30.44 23.52 17.00
C SER A 448 31.46 24.66 17.06
N ALA A 449 31.80 25.31 15.93
CA ALA A 449 32.93 26.26 15.86
C ALA A 449 32.58 27.69 15.44
N TRP A 450 31.31 28.02 15.12
CA TRP A 450 30.94 29.40 14.70
C TRP A 450 29.56 29.83 15.24
N PRO A 451 29.44 30.26 16.51
CA PRO A 451 28.22 30.91 16.98
C PRO A 451 28.22 32.44 16.82
N PHE A 452 29.36 33.10 16.59
CA PHE A 452 29.46 34.56 16.88
C PHE A 452 29.41 35.52 15.68
N LEU A 453 29.39 35.05 14.42
CA LEU A 453 29.38 35.93 13.24
C LEU A 453 28.20 35.74 12.27
N SER A 454 27.23 34.87 12.60
CA SER A 454 26.04 34.64 11.76
C SER A 454 24.84 35.54 12.07
N GLU A 455 25.00 36.45 13.03
CA GLU A 455 23.95 37.37 13.50
C GLU A 455 24.17 38.80 12.98
N VAL A 456 25.41 39.16 12.59
CA VAL A 456 25.73 40.48 11.99
C VAL A 456 25.54 40.48 10.46
N SER A 457 25.78 39.36 9.77
CA SER A 457 25.57 39.25 8.31
C SER A 457 24.11 39.10 7.89
N ARG A 458 23.19 38.76 8.82
CA ARG A 458 21.76 38.59 8.53
C ARG A 458 20.96 39.90 8.57
N ASN A 459 21.52 40.95 9.20
CA ASN A 459 20.88 42.26 9.29
C ASN A 459 21.34 43.25 8.21
N THR A 460 22.40 42.95 7.45
CA THR A 460 22.88 43.78 6.32
C THR A 460 22.41 43.29 4.94
N SER A 461 21.90 42.05 4.83
CA SER A 461 21.40 41.50 3.56
C SER A 461 19.93 41.78 3.25
N ILE A 462 19.21 42.53 4.11
CA ILE A 462 17.81 42.94 3.88
C ILE A 462 17.74 44.37 3.29
N LEU A 463 18.84 45.11 3.21
CA LEU A 463 18.86 46.52 2.84
C LEU A 463 19.46 46.86 1.45
N VAL A 464 19.84 45.87 0.63
CA VAL A 464 20.56 46.14 -0.65
C VAL A 464 19.87 45.63 -1.93
N HIS A 465 18.75 44.89 -1.88
CA HIS A 465 18.10 44.37 -3.10
C HIS A 465 16.72 44.95 -3.43
N ARG A 466 16.49 46.23 -3.13
CA ARG A 466 15.31 46.95 -3.63
C ARG A 466 15.71 48.30 -4.19
N ASN A 467 16.27 48.32 -5.41
CA ASN A 467 16.31 49.51 -6.27
C ASN A 467 16.46 49.13 -7.76
N GLY A 468 15.59 49.71 -8.59
CA GLY A 468 15.52 49.63 -10.07
C GLY A 468 14.51 48.57 -10.57
N TYR A 469 13.42 48.84 -11.30
CA TYR A 469 12.98 50.02 -12.05
C TYR A 469 11.44 50.10 -12.11
N HIS A 470 10.96 51.34 -12.35
CA HIS A 470 9.58 51.84 -12.35
C HIS A 470 8.70 51.41 -13.53
N GLY A 471 7.36 51.43 -13.31
CA GLY A 471 6.33 51.59 -14.34
C GLY A 471 4.90 51.26 -13.87
N GLU A 472 4.13 52.29 -13.49
CA GLU A 472 2.65 52.54 -13.54
C GLU A 472 1.65 51.35 -13.39
N GLN A 473 0.58 51.35 -12.56
CA GLN A 473 -0.42 52.38 -12.24
C GLN A 473 -1.25 51.95 -10.99
N GLN A 474 -1.55 52.93 -10.10
CA GLN A 474 -2.75 53.22 -9.27
C GLN A 474 -3.92 52.19 -9.19
N SER A 475 -4.74 52.00 -8.14
CA SER A 475 -5.15 52.81 -6.96
C SER A 475 -6.19 52.03 -6.09
N LEU A 476 -6.62 52.67 -4.97
CA LEU A 476 -7.82 52.41 -4.12
C LEU A 476 -7.70 51.27 -3.08
N ARG A 477 -7.88 51.43 -1.75
CA ARG A 477 -8.56 52.44 -0.93
C ARG A 477 -7.99 52.44 0.51
N LEU A 478 -7.75 53.62 1.05
CA LEU A 478 -7.67 53.92 2.48
C LEU A 478 -9.07 54.00 3.08
N ARG A 479 -9.29 53.45 4.29
CA ARG A 479 -10.19 54.07 5.27
C ARG A 479 -9.68 53.86 6.69
N ARG A 480 -9.62 54.98 7.39
CA ARG A 480 -9.16 55.26 8.75
C ARG A 480 -10.23 54.84 9.77
N ALA A 481 -9.82 54.30 10.92
CA ALA A 481 -10.61 54.37 12.14
C ALA A 481 -9.67 54.52 13.35
N SER A 482 -9.82 55.63 14.07
CA SER A 482 -9.19 55.90 15.36
C SER A 482 -9.94 55.17 16.48
N SER A 483 -9.24 54.77 17.53
CA SER A 483 -9.87 54.61 18.84
C SER A 483 -9.01 55.25 19.93
N ARG A 484 -9.68 56.13 20.68
CA ARG A 484 -9.23 56.80 21.91
C ARG A 484 -9.09 55.79 23.04
N VAL A 485 -8.15 56.09 23.94
CA VAL A 485 -7.93 55.45 25.24
C VAL A 485 -8.99 55.90 26.25
N SER A 486 -9.45 54.99 27.12
CA SER A 486 -9.80 55.32 28.51
C SER A 486 -9.60 54.11 29.43
N ASN A 487 -8.92 54.36 30.56
CA ASN A 487 -8.51 53.47 31.63
C ASN A 487 -9.63 52.66 32.29
N GLN A 488 -9.32 51.43 32.74
CA GLN A 488 -9.43 51.00 34.16
C GLN A 488 -8.81 49.59 34.39
N ASN A 489 -7.82 49.56 35.29
CA ASN A 489 -7.34 48.50 36.19
C ASN A 489 -7.11 47.07 35.67
N LEU A 490 -5.86 46.76 35.31
CA LEU A 490 -5.30 45.39 35.34
C LEU A 490 -4.46 45.22 36.63
N PRO A 491 -4.47 44.06 37.31
CA PRO A 491 -3.55 43.83 38.43
C PRO A 491 -2.11 43.67 37.92
N GLN A 492 -1.19 44.45 38.49
CA GLN A 492 0.24 44.33 38.26
C GLN A 492 0.76 43.09 39.00
N PHE A 493 1.17 42.07 38.26
CA PHE A 493 1.74 40.84 38.83
C PHE A 493 3.25 41.05 39.02
N ASP A 494 3.69 41.05 40.28
CA ASP A 494 5.09 41.15 40.67
C ASP A 494 5.77 39.79 40.48
N TRP A 495 6.91 39.77 39.79
CA TRP A 495 7.63 38.54 39.41
C TRP A 495 8.73 38.16 40.41
N MET A 496 8.88 38.89 41.53
CA MET A 496 10.02 38.71 42.45
C MET A 496 9.72 38.09 43.81
N SER A 497 8.50 37.69 44.13
CA SER A 497 8.23 37.00 45.41
C SER A 497 8.33 35.47 45.27
N THR A 498 9.52 34.90 45.45
CA THR A 498 9.68 33.54 46.01
C THR A 498 11.12 33.31 46.44
N SER A 499 11.42 33.53 47.72
CA SER A 499 12.51 32.84 48.43
C SER A 499 12.37 33.03 49.94
N ALA A 500 11.54 32.20 50.58
CA ALA A 500 11.77 31.75 51.95
C ALA A 500 10.95 30.49 52.22
N GLU A 501 11.68 29.40 52.52
CA GLU A 501 11.28 28.27 53.37
C GLU A 501 10.18 27.30 52.87
N ARG A 502 10.64 26.25 52.17
CA ARG A 502 10.49 24.88 52.69
C ARG A 502 11.41 23.90 51.97
N ASP A 503 12.05 23.07 52.78
CA ASP A 503 13.21 22.25 52.48
C ASP A 503 12.99 21.13 51.45
N ASP A 504 14.06 20.88 50.71
CA ASP A 504 14.58 19.64 50.16
C ASP A 504 13.72 18.37 50.28
N GLU A 505 13.19 17.91 49.14
CA GLU A 505 13.28 16.51 48.74
C GLU A 505 13.41 16.41 47.21
N ASP A 506 14.41 15.63 46.81
CA ASP A 506 14.85 15.31 45.46
C ASP A 506 13.72 14.71 44.59
N ASP A 507 13.09 15.51 43.73
CA ASP A 507 12.36 14.99 42.57
C ASP A 507 12.64 15.82 41.31
N GLY A 508 13.20 15.15 40.31
CA GLY A 508 13.40 15.63 38.95
C GLY A 508 12.06 15.89 38.26
N GLY A 509 11.42 17.00 38.63
CA GLY A 509 10.09 17.39 38.15
C GLY A 509 10.05 17.58 36.63
N GLN A 510 9.23 16.77 35.96
CA GLN A 510 8.83 17.02 34.58
C GLN A 510 8.20 18.43 34.43
N PRO A 511 8.37 19.10 33.28
CA PRO A 511 7.72 20.39 33.05
C PRO A 511 6.20 20.23 33.16
N ARG A 512 5.58 20.96 34.10
CA ARG A 512 4.13 20.96 34.37
C ARG A 512 3.35 21.15 33.07
N ASP A 513 2.32 20.32 32.85
CA ASP A 513 1.50 20.33 31.64
C ASP A 513 0.62 21.59 31.56
N LEU A 514 1.14 22.63 30.89
CA LEU A 514 0.46 23.91 30.62
C LEU A 514 -0.91 23.75 29.94
N ARG A 515 -1.20 22.57 29.36
CA ARG A 515 -2.47 22.29 28.69
C ARG A 515 -3.63 22.16 29.68
N GLY A 516 -3.37 21.66 30.90
CA GLY A 516 -4.37 21.42 31.93
C GLY A 516 -4.75 22.64 32.77
N ILE A 517 -3.97 23.73 32.70
CA ILE A 517 -4.18 24.92 33.54
C ILE A 517 -5.19 25.86 32.84
N PRO A 518 -6.22 26.40 33.52
CA PRO A 518 -7.23 27.28 32.93
C PRO A 518 -6.69 28.71 32.71
N LEU A 519 -5.67 28.86 31.87
CA LEU A 519 -5.10 30.16 31.49
C LEU A 519 -5.50 30.55 30.05
N PRO A 520 -5.66 31.86 29.76
CA PRO A 520 -5.85 32.38 28.41
C PRO A 520 -4.73 31.94 27.45
N MET A 521 -5.07 31.67 26.19
CA MET A 521 -4.14 31.14 25.18
C MET A 521 -2.93 32.04 24.94
N ALA A 522 -3.07 33.36 25.07
CA ALA A 522 -1.98 34.30 24.95
C ALA A 522 -0.93 34.11 26.06
N LEU A 523 -1.38 33.94 27.30
CA LEU A 523 -0.50 33.73 28.45
C LEU A 523 0.18 32.36 28.39
N LYS A 524 -0.53 31.32 27.95
CA LYS A 524 0.08 30.00 27.69
C LYS A 524 1.19 30.08 26.63
N ARG A 525 1.03 30.91 25.60
CA ARG A 525 2.09 31.14 24.59
C ARG A 525 3.29 31.87 25.18
N ALA A 526 3.06 32.90 26.00
CA ALA A 526 4.12 33.65 26.67
C ALA A 526 4.93 32.76 27.63
N VAL A 527 4.26 32.00 28.50
CA VAL A 527 4.93 31.06 29.42
C VAL A 527 5.72 29.99 28.66
N ARG A 528 5.20 29.53 27.52
CA ARG A 528 5.89 28.57 26.66
C ARG A 528 7.12 29.16 25.97
N GLN A 529 7.10 30.46 25.62
CA GLN A 529 8.26 31.17 25.09
C GLN A 529 9.33 31.38 26.17
N VAL A 530 8.93 31.73 27.40
CA VAL A 530 9.85 31.90 28.53
C VAL A 530 10.50 30.57 28.93
N GLN A 531 9.75 29.47 29.00
CA GLN A 531 10.31 28.12 29.23
C GLN A 531 11.25 27.64 28.11
N GLN A 532 11.10 28.16 26.89
CA GLN A 532 12.01 27.85 25.77
C GLN A 532 13.31 28.67 25.84
N MET A 533 13.32 29.79 26.55
CA MET A 533 14.50 30.65 26.72
C MET A 533 15.40 30.22 27.89
N GLN A 534 14.87 29.50 28.89
CA GLN A 534 15.70 28.90 29.94
C GLN A 534 16.39 27.63 29.44
N VAL A 535 17.67 27.75 29.10
CA VAL A 535 18.55 26.60 28.84
C VAL A 535 19.35 26.32 30.11
N PRO A 536 19.01 25.27 30.91
CA PRO A 536 19.89 24.89 32.01
C PRO A 536 21.20 24.33 31.44
N VAL A 537 22.31 24.64 32.11
CA VAL A 537 23.63 24.06 31.82
C VAL A 537 23.59 22.59 32.28
N VAL A 538 23.56 21.67 31.32
CA VAL A 538 23.40 20.23 31.57
C VAL A 538 24.73 19.51 31.36
N SER A 539 25.12 18.65 32.32
CA SER A 539 26.35 17.87 32.29
C SER A 539 26.42 16.86 31.11
N SER A 540 27.63 16.43 30.75
CA SER A 540 27.91 15.55 29.60
C SER A 540 27.10 14.24 29.58
N VAL A 541 26.83 13.65 30.75
CA VAL A 541 26.13 12.37 30.90
C VAL A 541 24.62 12.52 30.68
N GLU A 542 24.03 13.61 31.17
CA GLU A 542 22.62 13.93 30.92
C GLU A 542 22.38 14.34 29.47
N SER A 543 23.34 15.02 28.83
CA SER A 543 23.33 15.29 27.38
C SER A 543 23.28 14.00 26.56
N TRP A 544 24.00 12.95 26.97
CA TRP A 544 23.98 11.63 26.32
C TRP A 544 22.64 10.90 26.53
N LYS A 545 22.11 10.84 27.77
CA LYS A 545 20.77 10.30 28.06
C LYS A 545 19.67 11.05 27.30
N ARG A 546 19.77 12.37 27.20
CA ARG A 546 18.85 13.26 26.46
C ARG A 546 18.98 13.07 24.95
N LYS A 547 20.19 12.84 24.42
CA LYS A 547 20.41 12.46 23.00
C LYS A 547 19.81 11.10 22.67
N ARG A 548 19.96 10.09 23.54
CA ARG A 548 19.36 8.76 23.35
C ARG A 548 17.83 8.82 23.38
N THR A 549 17.25 9.56 24.31
CA THR A 549 15.79 9.78 24.35
C THR A 549 15.29 10.63 23.20
N LYS A 550 16.03 11.65 22.73
CA LYS A 550 15.67 12.44 21.55
C LYS A 550 15.78 11.61 20.27
N SER A 551 16.78 10.72 20.17
CA SER A 551 16.93 9.73 19.09
C SER A 551 15.82 8.69 19.12
N MET A 552 15.48 8.12 20.28
CA MET A 552 14.33 7.22 20.44
C MET A 552 13.01 7.90 20.14
N ARG A 553 12.82 9.17 20.54
CA ARG A 553 11.62 9.95 20.18
C ARG A 553 11.58 10.25 18.69
N LYS A 554 12.72 10.53 18.06
CA LYS A 554 12.83 10.74 16.61
C LYS A 554 12.63 9.44 15.83
N LEU A 555 13.14 8.32 16.32
CA LEU A 555 12.90 6.98 15.77
C LEU A 555 11.44 6.59 15.95
N LYS A 556 10.84 6.80 17.13
CA LYS A 556 9.41 6.59 17.39
C LYS A 556 8.53 7.51 16.54
N HIS A 557 8.95 8.75 16.30
CA HIS A 557 8.25 9.67 15.40
C HIS A 557 8.38 9.23 13.95
N ASN A 558 9.58 8.83 13.51
CA ASN A 558 9.82 8.35 12.15
C ASN A 558 9.12 7.01 11.89
N THR A 559 9.11 6.08 12.86
CA THR A 559 8.34 4.83 12.75
C THR A 559 6.86 5.10 12.83
N ARG A 560 6.40 6.07 13.62
CA ARG A 560 5.00 6.51 13.64
C ARG A 560 4.59 7.22 12.35
N GLU A 561 5.49 7.98 11.72
CA GLU A 561 5.30 8.58 10.39
C GLU A 561 5.33 7.51 9.28
N PHE A 562 6.20 6.51 9.38
CA PHE A 562 6.24 5.35 8.49
C PHE A 562 4.98 4.48 8.66
N LEU A 563 4.49 4.30 9.88
CA LEU A 563 3.19 3.68 10.19
C LEU A 563 2.02 4.56 9.73
N HIS A 564 2.19 5.89 9.66
CA HIS A 564 1.22 6.81 9.04
C HIS A 564 1.22 6.71 7.51
N LEU A 565 2.32 6.28 6.89
CA LEU A 565 2.40 5.87 5.49
C LEU A 565 1.54 4.60 5.24
N PHE A 566 1.52 3.69 6.22
CA PHE A 566 0.50 2.63 6.36
C PHE A 566 -0.84 3.10 6.92
N GLY A 567 -1.09 4.42 6.97
CA GLY A 567 -2.36 5.05 7.30
C GLY A 567 -3.41 4.84 6.21
N LEU A 568 -3.58 3.60 5.77
CA LEU A 568 -4.56 3.17 4.79
C LEU A 568 -5.93 3.73 5.19
N TRP A 569 -6.55 4.43 4.24
CA TRP A 569 -7.92 4.92 4.30
C TRP A 569 -8.28 5.88 5.44
N SER A 570 -7.32 6.58 6.08
CA SER A 570 -7.63 7.50 7.19
C SER A 570 -8.73 8.53 6.87
N LYS A 571 -8.69 9.14 5.67
CA LYS A 571 -9.74 10.08 5.20
C LYS A 571 -11.09 9.39 4.97
N SER A 572 -11.09 8.21 4.37
CA SER A 572 -12.31 7.42 4.16
C SER A 572 -12.94 6.99 5.48
N LEU A 573 -12.13 6.57 6.46
CA LEU A 573 -12.59 6.18 7.80
C LEU A 573 -13.22 7.36 8.54
N GLN A 574 -12.62 8.56 8.46
CA GLN A 574 -13.19 9.79 9.01
C GLN A 574 -14.53 10.13 8.34
N LYS A 575 -14.62 10.05 7.01
CA LYS A 575 -15.86 10.29 6.27
C LYS A 575 -16.97 9.29 6.64
N ILE A 576 -16.63 8.01 6.74
CA ILE A 576 -17.59 6.96 7.14
C ILE A 576 -18.08 7.19 8.58
N GLY A 577 -17.15 7.51 9.50
CA GLY A 577 -17.51 7.80 10.89
C GLY A 577 -18.37 9.06 11.04
N GLY A 578 -18.12 10.08 10.22
CA GLY A 578 -18.92 11.30 10.17
C GLY A 578 -20.36 11.05 9.71
N ASN A 579 -20.57 10.22 8.69
CA ASN A 579 -21.89 10.02 8.06
C ASN A 579 -22.74 8.92 8.71
N PHE A 580 -22.12 7.83 9.16
CA PHE A 580 -22.82 6.60 9.60
C PHE A 580 -22.59 6.27 11.08
N GLY A 581 -21.81 7.09 11.80
CA GLY A 581 -21.58 6.97 13.23
C GLY A 581 -20.48 5.99 13.65
N GLY A 582 -20.23 5.93 14.96
CA GLY A 582 -19.10 5.19 15.54
C GLY A 582 -19.16 3.66 15.39
N GLY A 583 -20.36 3.07 15.33
CA GLY A 583 -20.52 1.62 15.16
C GLY A 583 -19.98 1.13 13.80
N VAL A 584 -20.42 1.78 12.71
CA VAL A 584 -19.92 1.50 11.35
C VAL A 584 -18.44 1.85 11.21
N HIS A 585 -18.00 2.95 11.83
CA HIS A 585 -16.58 3.29 11.88
C HIS A 585 -15.73 2.18 12.54
N SER A 586 -16.24 1.56 13.62
CA SER A 586 -15.55 0.49 14.34
C SER A 586 -15.36 -0.76 13.47
N TYR A 587 -16.32 -1.08 12.58
CA TYR A 587 -16.19 -2.15 11.59
C TYR A 587 -15.02 -1.92 10.63
N PHE A 588 -14.95 -0.75 9.99
CA PHE A 588 -13.86 -0.47 9.04
C PHE A 588 -12.50 -0.31 9.73
N LEU A 589 -12.50 0.14 10.99
CA LEU A 589 -11.30 0.16 11.83
C LEU A 589 -10.79 -1.26 12.12
N PHE A 590 -11.71 -2.19 12.42
CA PHE A 590 -11.43 -3.60 12.63
C PHE A 590 -10.96 -4.28 11.34
N LEU A 591 -11.60 -4.03 10.20
CA LEU A 591 -11.17 -4.51 8.89
C LEU A 591 -9.75 -4.04 8.55
N ARG A 592 -9.44 -2.76 8.79
CA ARG A 592 -8.07 -2.24 8.61
C ARG A 592 -7.06 -2.95 9.51
N PHE A 593 -7.43 -3.25 10.76
CA PHE A 593 -6.56 -4.00 11.67
C PHE A 593 -6.25 -5.39 11.11
N LEU A 594 -7.25 -6.10 10.58
CA LEU A 594 -7.06 -7.41 9.96
C LEU A 594 -6.21 -7.35 8.69
N VAL A 595 -6.38 -6.34 7.83
CA VAL A 595 -5.52 -6.15 6.64
C VAL A 595 -4.05 -6.04 7.05
N VAL A 596 -3.76 -5.20 8.06
CA VAL A 596 -2.39 -5.02 8.55
C VAL A 596 -1.86 -6.31 9.19
N LEU A 597 -2.71 -7.02 9.95
CA LEU A 597 -2.34 -8.28 10.59
C LEU A 597 -1.91 -9.32 9.54
N ASN A 598 -2.74 -9.58 8.53
CA ASN A 598 -2.42 -10.58 7.49
C ASN A 598 -1.22 -10.17 6.63
N PHE A 599 -1.07 -8.88 6.30
CA PHE A 599 0.06 -8.42 5.50
C PHE A 599 1.39 -8.62 6.24
N VAL A 600 1.47 -8.25 7.52
CA VAL A 600 2.69 -8.46 8.33
C VAL A 600 2.96 -9.96 8.50
N SER A 601 1.92 -10.75 8.73
CA SER A 601 2.06 -12.21 8.82
C SER A 601 2.56 -12.84 7.53
N PHE A 602 2.09 -12.38 6.37
CA PHE A 602 2.64 -12.79 5.07
C PHE A 602 4.12 -12.43 4.95
N LEU A 603 4.54 -11.23 5.34
CA LEU A 603 5.96 -10.84 5.27
C LEU A 603 6.85 -11.75 6.13
N LEU A 604 6.35 -12.23 7.27
CA LEU A 604 7.06 -13.20 8.11
C LEU A 604 7.23 -14.54 7.39
N ILE A 605 6.13 -15.10 6.85
CA ILE A 605 6.16 -16.37 6.11
C ILE A 605 7.02 -16.24 4.85
N ALA A 606 6.92 -15.14 4.12
CA ALA A 606 7.73 -14.87 2.95
C ALA A 606 9.23 -14.79 3.30
N GLY A 607 9.57 -14.10 4.38
CA GLY A 607 10.96 -13.92 4.82
C GLY A 607 11.65 -15.20 5.28
N PHE A 608 10.95 -16.06 6.02
CA PHE A 608 11.54 -17.26 6.62
C PHE A 608 11.24 -18.57 5.88
N VAL A 609 10.25 -18.63 4.99
CA VAL A 609 9.90 -19.88 4.30
C VAL A 609 9.99 -19.72 2.79
N VAL A 610 9.26 -18.76 2.20
CA VAL A 610 9.13 -18.66 0.74
C VAL A 610 10.44 -18.20 0.09
N ILE A 611 11.05 -17.11 0.57
CA ILE A 611 12.28 -16.56 -0.01
C ILE A 611 13.45 -17.54 0.14
N PRO A 612 13.73 -18.13 1.33
CA PRO A 612 14.76 -19.15 1.45
C PRO A 612 14.53 -20.35 0.52
N SER A 613 13.30 -20.83 0.37
CA SER A 613 12.97 -21.93 -0.55
C SER A 613 13.26 -21.58 -2.02
N ILE A 614 12.99 -20.33 -2.44
CA ILE A 614 13.31 -19.85 -3.80
C ILE A 614 14.82 -19.75 -4.01
N VAL A 615 15.54 -19.19 -3.04
CA VAL A 615 16.99 -18.96 -3.13
C VAL A 615 17.75 -20.28 -3.13
N PHE A 616 17.44 -21.17 -2.19
CA PHE A 616 18.17 -22.42 -2.01
C PHE A 616 17.90 -23.48 -3.07
N ARG A 617 16.76 -23.42 -3.78
CA ARG A 617 16.53 -24.29 -4.93
C ARG A 617 17.47 -24.01 -6.12
N SER A 618 18.02 -22.79 -6.21
CA SER A 618 18.98 -22.42 -7.25
C SER A 618 20.40 -22.94 -7.01
N VAL A 619 20.68 -23.40 -5.78
CA VAL A 619 21.97 -23.95 -5.35
C VAL A 619 21.75 -25.45 -5.18
N GLY A 620 22.18 -26.26 -6.16
CA GLY A 620 21.84 -27.68 -6.25
C GLY A 620 21.92 -28.42 -4.91
N SER A 621 20.77 -28.90 -4.44
CA SER A 621 20.61 -29.58 -3.15
C SER A 621 20.67 -31.10 -3.31
N SER A 622 21.41 -31.80 -2.45
CA SER A 622 21.33 -33.25 -2.29
C SER A 622 19.96 -33.65 -1.73
N LEU A 623 19.22 -34.48 -2.45
CA LEU A 623 18.00 -35.11 -1.95
C LEU A 623 18.40 -36.10 -0.85
N ALA A 624 17.83 -35.99 0.36
CA ALA A 624 18.06 -36.96 1.42
C ALA A 624 17.53 -38.34 0.99
N ASN A 625 18.29 -39.40 1.27
CA ASN A 625 17.99 -40.78 0.86
C ASN A 625 16.59 -41.23 1.28
N SER A 626 15.82 -41.73 0.31
CA SER A 626 14.46 -42.25 0.49
C SER A 626 14.45 -43.55 1.31
N THR A 627 14.00 -43.51 2.56
CA THR A 627 13.82 -44.71 3.40
C THR A 627 12.34 -45.08 3.60
N GLY A 628 11.44 -44.67 2.69
CA GLY A 628 10.00 -44.94 2.76
C GLY A 628 9.50 -45.96 1.73
N PRO A 629 8.27 -46.50 1.88
CA PRO A 629 7.66 -47.37 0.88
C PRO A 629 7.48 -46.63 -0.45
N GLU A 630 7.97 -47.21 -1.56
CA GLU A 630 7.95 -46.57 -2.90
C GLU A 630 6.53 -46.14 -3.34
N LYS A 631 5.52 -46.99 -3.08
CA LYS A 631 4.10 -46.69 -3.41
C LYS A 631 3.51 -45.50 -2.66
N CYS A 632 4.01 -45.17 -1.47
CA CYS A 632 3.56 -44.01 -0.70
C CYS A 632 4.28 -42.72 -1.15
N SER A 633 5.36 -42.84 -1.93
CA SER A 633 6.21 -41.72 -2.36
C SER A 633 5.86 -41.23 -3.78
N ASP A 634 4.97 -41.93 -4.48
CA ASP A 634 4.50 -41.58 -5.82
C ASP A 634 3.47 -40.45 -5.76
N TYR A 635 3.90 -39.26 -6.18
CA TYR A 635 3.07 -38.06 -6.26
C TYR A 635 3.61 -37.18 -7.39
N ASP A 636 3.00 -37.30 -8.56
CA ASP A 636 3.28 -36.43 -9.71
C ASP A 636 2.15 -35.39 -9.88
N PRO A 637 2.35 -34.13 -9.46
CA PRO A 637 1.39 -33.06 -9.67
C PRO A 637 1.41 -32.50 -11.11
N ASN A 638 2.27 -33.00 -12.00
CA ASN A 638 2.45 -32.43 -13.33
C ASN A 638 1.23 -32.70 -14.24
N PRO A 639 0.56 -31.68 -14.79
CA PRO A 639 -0.47 -31.90 -15.79
C PRO A 639 0.13 -32.45 -17.08
N GLN A 640 -0.63 -33.29 -17.78
CA GLN A 640 -0.28 -33.76 -19.13
C GLN A 640 -0.03 -32.55 -20.06
N ALA A 641 0.89 -32.68 -21.02
CA ALA A 641 1.39 -31.56 -21.84
C ALA A 641 0.35 -30.89 -22.77
N LEU A 642 -0.88 -31.42 -22.87
CA LEU A 642 -1.95 -30.91 -23.74
C LEU A 642 -3.23 -30.68 -22.93
N VAL A 643 -3.38 -29.49 -22.33
CA VAL A 643 -4.54 -29.12 -21.50
C VAL A 643 -5.30 -27.94 -22.10
N MET A 644 -6.63 -28.03 -22.17
CA MET A 644 -7.51 -26.99 -22.73
C MET A 644 -7.58 -25.75 -21.83
N PHE A 645 -7.71 -24.55 -22.40
CA PHE A 645 -7.67 -23.27 -21.65
C PHE A 645 -8.69 -23.19 -20.49
N TYR A 646 -9.90 -23.75 -20.65
CA TYR A 646 -10.91 -23.72 -19.59
C TYR A 646 -10.47 -24.51 -18.34
N GLU A 647 -9.62 -25.54 -18.48
CA GLU A 647 -9.12 -26.32 -17.36
C GLU A 647 -8.13 -25.54 -16.50
N TYR A 648 -7.39 -24.58 -17.06
CA TYR A 648 -6.59 -23.65 -16.27
C TYR A 648 -7.46 -22.74 -15.40
N PHE A 649 -8.59 -22.27 -15.94
CA PHE A 649 -9.56 -21.49 -15.18
C PHE A 649 -10.21 -22.34 -14.08
N LEU A 650 -10.56 -23.60 -14.37
CA LEU A 650 -11.07 -24.53 -13.37
C LEU A 650 -10.03 -24.83 -12.29
N ASN A 651 -8.78 -25.09 -12.68
CA ASN A 651 -7.64 -25.31 -11.78
C ASN A 651 -7.36 -24.10 -10.86
N LEU A 652 -7.54 -22.87 -11.36
CA LEU A 652 -7.46 -21.65 -10.55
C LEU A 652 -8.58 -21.57 -9.49
N LEU A 653 -9.78 -22.02 -9.84
CA LEU A 653 -10.92 -22.07 -8.92
C LEU A 653 -10.79 -23.21 -7.91
N SER A 654 -10.39 -24.41 -8.32
CA SER A 654 -10.28 -25.58 -7.45
C SER A 654 -9.02 -25.58 -6.58
N GLY A 655 -7.93 -24.96 -7.05
CA GLY A 655 -6.62 -25.08 -6.39
C GLY A 655 -5.78 -26.27 -6.87
N THR A 656 -6.19 -26.94 -7.96
CA THR A 656 -5.57 -28.18 -8.46
C THR A 656 -4.68 -27.96 -9.68
N GLY A 657 -3.96 -29.00 -10.12
CA GLY A 657 -3.17 -28.97 -11.35
C GLY A 657 -1.97 -28.01 -11.26
N PHE A 658 -1.89 -27.02 -12.16
CA PHE A 658 -0.74 -26.10 -12.19
C PHE A 658 -0.54 -25.33 -10.87
N MET A 659 -1.61 -25.06 -10.11
CA MET A 659 -1.51 -24.36 -8.83
C MET A 659 -0.93 -25.24 -7.73
N GLU A 660 -1.15 -26.54 -7.81
CA GLU A 660 -0.58 -27.55 -6.90
C GLU A 660 0.95 -27.58 -7.01
N TYR A 661 1.47 -27.36 -8.22
CA TYR A 661 2.88 -27.15 -8.50
C TYR A 661 3.33 -25.67 -8.28
N SER A 662 2.95 -25.07 -7.16
CA SER A 662 3.38 -23.70 -6.82
C SER A 662 3.65 -23.52 -5.32
N TYR A 663 4.39 -22.45 -4.96
CA TYR A 663 4.65 -22.06 -3.56
C TYR A 663 3.39 -21.75 -2.74
N LEU A 664 2.20 -21.76 -3.37
CA LEU A 664 0.91 -21.57 -2.72
C LEU A 664 0.60 -22.70 -1.74
N PHE A 665 0.94 -23.95 -2.09
CA PHE A 665 0.57 -25.12 -1.30
C PHE A 665 1.79 -25.80 -0.66
N TYR A 666 1.52 -26.48 0.45
CA TYR A 666 2.49 -27.22 1.25
C TYR A 666 3.30 -28.25 0.45
N GLY A 667 2.65 -28.96 -0.49
CA GLY A 667 3.28 -30.06 -1.25
C GLY A 667 4.49 -29.67 -2.08
N TYR A 668 4.64 -28.39 -2.44
CA TYR A 668 5.76 -27.86 -3.23
C TYR A 668 7.07 -27.73 -2.44
N TYR A 669 6.99 -27.63 -1.11
CA TYR A 669 8.17 -27.46 -0.26
C TYR A 669 8.85 -28.82 -0.03
N ASN A 670 10.16 -28.90 -0.21
CA ASN A 670 10.93 -30.13 -0.07
C ASN A 670 11.59 -30.25 1.30
N ASN A 671 11.84 -31.48 1.76
CA ASN A 671 12.67 -31.77 2.92
C ASN A 671 14.16 -31.55 2.56
N THR A 672 14.60 -30.29 2.61
CA THR A 672 15.97 -29.88 2.28
C THR A 672 16.64 -29.26 3.50
N MET A 673 17.87 -29.70 3.74
CA MET A 673 18.81 -29.10 4.66
C MET A 673 19.99 -28.61 3.84
N VAL A 674 20.23 -27.30 3.86
CA VAL A 674 21.38 -26.70 3.18
C VAL A 674 22.49 -26.59 4.20
N GLU A 675 23.59 -27.30 3.98
CA GLU A 675 24.82 -27.16 4.75
C GLU A 675 25.88 -26.48 3.88
N ASP A 676 26.23 -25.25 4.25
CA ASP A 676 27.49 -24.62 3.83
C ASP A 676 28.47 -24.63 5.02
N LYS A 677 29.78 -24.52 4.77
CA LYS A 677 30.87 -24.78 5.74
C LYS A 677 30.71 -24.11 7.12
N ASN A 678 29.90 -23.05 7.24
CA ASN A 678 29.58 -22.34 8.49
C ASN A 678 28.07 -22.06 8.72
N PHE A 679 27.15 -22.52 7.86
CA PHE A 679 25.71 -22.20 7.97
C PHE A 679 24.84 -23.38 7.56
N SER A 680 24.04 -23.88 8.50
CA SER A 680 23.02 -24.89 8.25
C SER A 680 21.62 -24.25 8.30
N TYR A 681 20.81 -24.49 7.26
CA TYR A 681 19.42 -24.04 7.20
C TYR A 681 18.49 -25.18 6.83
N SER A 682 17.73 -25.65 7.81
CA SER A 682 16.71 -26.67 7.64
C SER A 682 15.35 -26.02 7.35
N ILE A 683 14.83 -26.21 6.13
CA ILE A 683 13.49 -25.73 5.76
C ILE A 683 12.37 -26.28 6.67
N PRO A 684 12.35 -27.57 7.06
CA PRO A 684 11.29 -28.11 7.91
C PRO A 684 11.22 -27.42 9.29
N LEU A 685 12.36 -27.19 9.94
CA LEU A 685 12.41 -26.48 11.21
C LEU A 685 11.96 -25.02 11.08
N ALA A 686 12.43 -24.33 10.04
CA ALA A 686 12.03 -22.96 9.76
C ALA A 686 10.51 -22.87 9.55
N TYR A 687 9.91 -23.87 8.92
CA TYR A 687 8.47 -23.94 8.67
C TYR A 687 7.65 -23.99 9.97
N ILE A 688 7.98 -24.89 10.91
CA ILE A 688 7.28 -24.99 12.21
C ILE A 688 7.53 -23.76 13.08
N LEU A 689 8.78 -23.30 13.19
CA LEU A 689 9.10 -22.12 13.99
C LEU A 689 8.38 -20.87 13.47
N THR A 690 8.28 -20.72 12.16
CA THR A 690 7.51 -19.63 11.53
C THR A 690 6.03 -19.76 11.83
N ALA A 691 5.45 -20.96 11.81
CA ALA A 691 4.04 -21.18 12.17
C ALA A 691 3.76 -20.82 13.65
N VAL A 692 4.61 -21.26 14.58
CA VAL A 692 4.49 -20.92 16.01
C VAL A 692 4.61 -19.41 16.22
N PHE A 693 5.62 -18.78 15.61
CA PHE A 693 5.82 -17.34 15.71
C PHE A 693 4.64 -16.56 15.12
N TYR A 694 4.09 -17.01 13.99
CA TYR A 694 2.92 -16.41 13.36
C TYR A 694 1.69 -16.42 14.29
N PHE A 695 1.38 -17.56 14.92
CA PHE A 695 0.26 -17.67 15.86
C PHE A 695 0.48 -16.81 17.11
N ALA A 696 1.68 -16.82 17.69
CA ALA A 696 2.03 -16.00 18.84
C ALA A 696 1.96 -14.50 18.52
N PHE A 697 2.47 -14.08 17.35
CA PHE A 697 2.38 -12.71 16.87
C PHE A 697 0.92 -12.26 16.74
N CYS A 698 0.05 -13.10 16.17
CA CYS A 698 -1.38 -12.81 16.06
C CYS A 698 -2.03 -12.63 17.43
N PHE A 699 -1.75 -13.53 18.37
CA PHE A 699 -2.25 -13.45 19.75
C PHE A 699 -1.83 -12.14 20.45
N ILE A 700 -0.54 -11.80 20.41
CA ILE A 700 -0.02 -10.56 21.02
C ILE A 700 -0.69 -9.33 20.41
N CYS A 701 -0.87 -9.28 19.09
CA CYS A 701 -1.54 -8.17 18.42
C CYS A 701 -3.00 -8.01 18.88
N ILE A 702 -3.73 -9.12 19.02
CA ILE A 702 -5.12 -9.13 19.49
C ILE A 702 -5.19 -8.65 20.94
N ILE A 703 -4.37 -9.20 21.84
CA ILE A 703 -4.34 -8.83 23.26
C ILE A 703 -3.96 -7.35 23.44
N ALA A 704 -2.95 -6.86 22.73
CA ALA A 704 -2.53 -5.46 22.80
C ALA A 704 -3.67 -4.51 22.40
N ARG A 705 -4.39 -4.82 21.32
CA ARG A 705 -5.56 -4.05 20.87
C ARG A 705 -6.73 -4.16 21.85
N MET A 706 -6.99 -5.36 22.35
CA MET A 706 -8.04 -5.61 23.33
C MET A 706 -7.78 -4.84 24.61
N GLY A 707 -6.54 -4.78 25.10
CA GLY A 707 -6.16 -3.97 26.25
C GLY A 707 -6.44 -2.48 26.06
N THR A 708 -6.18 -1.93 24.86
CA THR A 708 -6.55 -0.53 24.57
C THR A 708 -8.06 -0.31 24.52
N ALA A 709 -8.82 -1.24 23.94
CA ALA A 709 -10.28 -1.17 23.90
C ALA A 709 -10.89 -1.30 25.29
N ALA A 710 -10.40 -2.25 26.11
CA ALA A 710 -10.83 -2.49 27.48
C ALA A 710 -10.61 -1.26 28.37
N ARG A 711 -9.45 -0.59 28.28
CA ARG A 711 -9.20 0.66 29.01
C ARG A 711 -10.23 1.74 28.68
N VAL A 712 -10.60 1.88 27.41
CA VAL A 712 -11.63 2.85 26.98
C VAL A 712 -13.01 2.45 27.51
N VAL A 713 -13.36 1.16 27.46
CA VAL A 713 -14.63 0.65 27.99
C VAL A 713 -14.72 0.85 29.50
N VAL A 714 -13.66 0.57 30.26
CA VAL A 714 -13.61 0.77 31.72
C VAL A 714 -13.61 2.26 32.08
N ALA A 715 -12.84 3.09 31.37
CA ALA A 715 -12.83 4.54 31.60
C ALA A 715 -14.18 5.20 31.28
N THR A 716 -14.91 4.66 30.29
CA THR A 716 -16.28 5.10 29.94
C THR A 716 -17.37 4.30 30.66
N GLY A 717 -16.98 3.32 31.48
CA GLY A 717 -17.84 2.34 32.13
C GLY A 717 -18.21 2.81 33.53
N GLY A 718 -19.48 3.13 33.71
CA GLY A 718 -20.09 3.38 35.01
C GLY A 718 -20.77 4.75 35.17
N SER A 719 -20.82 5.62 34.16
CA SER A 719 -21.68 6.81 34.25
C SER A 719 -23.13 6.41 33.94
N ALA A 720 -23.94 6.35 34.99
CA ALA A 720 -25.39 6.23 35.05
C ALA A 720 -26.12 6.36 33.71
N VAL A 721 -26.83 5.28 33.34
CA VAL A 721 -28.10 5.39 32.63
C VAL A 721 -28.89 6.51 33.30
N GLY A 722 -29.25 7.56 32.55
CA GLY A 722 -30.09 8.66 33.06
C GLY A 722 -29.54 10.09 32.96
N ASN A 723 -28.31 10.33 32.49
CA ASN A 723 -27.83 11.72 32.33
C ASN A 723 -28.25 12.34 30.99
N TYR A 724 -29.56 12.32 30.71
CA TYR A 724 -30.19 12.89 29.51
C TYR A 724 -29.75 14.35 29.29
N THR A 725 -29.58 15.10 30.38
CA THR A 725 -29.05 16.46 30.40
C THR A 725 -27.67 16.56 29.74
N MET A 726 -26.74 15.64 30.02
CA MET A 726 -25.43 15.64 29.37
C MET A 726 -25.54 15.35 27.88
N ILE A 727 -26.42 14.44 27.47
CA ILE A 727 -26.63 14.12 26.05
C ILE A 727 -27.17 15.33 25.29
N VAL A 728 -28.15 16.04 25.86
CA VAL A 728 -28.77 17.21 25.23
C VAL A 728 -27.84 18.41 25.23
N PHE A 729 -27.17 18.73 26.33
CA PHE A 729 -26.39 19.96 26.47
C PHE A 729 -24.91 19.83 26.05
N THR A 730 -24.29 18.66 26.22
CA THR A 730 -22.88 18.43 25.80
C THR A 730 -22.78 17.58 24.55
N GLY A 731 -23.91 17.15 23.97
CA GLY A 731 -23.94 16.40 22.73
C GLY A 731 -23.64 17.26 21.50
N TRP A 732 -23.86 18.57 21.57
CA TRP A 732 -23.63 19.52 20.48
C TRP A 732 -22.15 19.80 20.27
N ASP A 733 -21.74 19.84 19.02
CA ASP A 733 -20.41 20.27 18.61
C ASP A 733 -20.56 21.59 17.86
N TYR A 734 -20.08 22.67 18.46
CA TYR A 734 -20.16 24.03 17.87
C TYR A 734 -19.31 24.18 16.59
N SER A 735 -18.57 23.13 16.19
CA SER A 735 -17.82 23.09 14.93
C SER A 735 -18.59 22.51 13.73
N CYS A 736 -19.87 22.15 13.91
CA CYS A 736 -20.74 21.71 12.81
C CYS A 736 -21.02 22.88 11.83
N LEU A 737 -20.37 22.86 10.66
CA LEU A 737 -20.61 23.81 9.57
C LEU A 737 -21.48 23.15 8.50
N GLY A 738 -22.71 23.67 8.30
CA GLY A 738 -23.60 23.28 7.20
C GLY A 738 -24.85 22.50 7.62
N ASP A 739 -25.94 22.68 6.85
CA ASP A 739 -27.29 22.17 7.16
C ASP A 739 -27.35 20.63 7.25
N GLN A 740 -26.60 19.94 6.39
CA GLN A 740 -26.57 18.47 6.38
C GLN A 740 -25.91 17.88 7.64
N ALA A 741 -24.83 18.50 8.12
CA ALA A 741 -24.12 18.07 9.33
C ALA A 741 -24.96 18.32 10.59
N THR A 742 -25.66 19.45 10.63
CA THR A 742 -26.59 19.80 11.73
C THR A 742 -27.78 18.86 11.77
N LYS A 743 -28.44 18.59 10.64
CA LYS A 743 -29.53 17.62 10.54
C LYS A 743 -29.11 16.21 10.96
N LEU A 744 -27.90 15.79 10.59
CA LEU A 744 -27.36 14.49 10.98
C LEU A 744 -27.11 14.41 12.49
N LYS A 745 -26.57 15.48 13.07
CA LYS A 745 -26.31 15.56 14.52
C LYS A 745 -27.61 15.55 15.33
N GLN A 746 -28.62 16.29 14.88
CA GLN A 746 -29.95 16.30 15.49
C GLN A 746 -30.58 14.90 15.49
N LYS A 747 -30.57 14.22 14.32
CA LYS A 747 -31.05 12.83 14.21
C LYS A 747 -30.29 11.88 15.13
N ASN A 748 -28.97 12.02 15.23
CA ASN A 748 -28.15 11.19 16.12
C ASN A 748 -28.54 11.33 17.60
N ILE A 749 -28.76 12.57 18.07
CA ILE A 749 -29.20 12.84 19.45
C ILE A 749 -30.60 12.25 19.68
N HIS A 750 -31.53 12.47 18.74
CA HIS A 750 -32.89 11.92 18.81
C HIS A 750 -32.90 10.40 18.96
N TYR A 751 -32.22 9.67 18.07
CA TYR A 751 -32.18 8.21 18.14
C TYR A 751 -31.51 7.69 19.41
N ARG A 752 -30.47 8.39 19.90
CA ARG A 752 -29.80 8.00 21.14
C ARG A 752 -30.72 8.11 22.36
N LEU A 753 -31.47 9.20 22.47
CA LEU A 753 -32.46 9.39 23.55
C LEU A 753 -33.60 8.39 23.44
N GLN A 754 -34.10 8.11 22.24
CA GLN A 754 -35.16 7.13 22.00
C GLN A 754 -34.74 5.73 22.49
N VAL A 755 -33.53 5.28 22.13
CA VAL A 755 -33.01 3.96 22.54
C VAL A 755 -32.84 3.87 24.06
N ASP A 756 -32.30 4.90 24.69
CA ASP A 756 -32.11 4.91 26.16
C ASP A 756 -33.46 4.86 26.90
N LEU A 757 -34.47 5.60 26.42
CA LEU A 757 -35.84 5.61 26.98
C LEU A 757 -36.57 4.27 26.77
N GLU A 758 -36.45 3.67 25.59
CA GLU A 758 -37.00 2.34 25.30
C GLU A 758 -36.38 1.29 26.24
N GLU A 759 -35.06 1.34 26.48
CA GLU A 759 -34.38 0.40 27.38
C GLU A 759 -34.85 0.55 28.84
N GLU A 760 -35.05 1.78 29.33
CA GLU A 760 -35.61 2.02 30.67
C GLU A 760 -37.06 1.51 30.80
N SER A 761 -37.89 1.75 29.79
CA SER A 761 -39.28 1.30 29.80
C SER A 761 -39.40 -0.23 29.92
N ILE A 762 -38.48 -0.96 29.27
CA ILE A 762 -38.42 -2.42 29.29
C ILE A 762 -37.90 -2.94 30.63
N LYS A 763 -36.89 -2.29 31.23
CA LYS A 763 -36.41 -2.64 32.58
C LYS A 763 -37.50 -2.48 33.64
N LYS A 764 -38.29 -1.41 33.56
CA LYS A 764 -39.45 -1.19 34.43
C LYS A 764 -40.52 -2.28 34.25
N ARG A 765 -40.85 -2.63 33.00
CA ARG A 765 -41.79 -3.74 32.71
C ARG A 765 -41.28 -5.10 33.20
N ALA A 766 -39.97 -5.37 33.10
CA ALA A 766 -39.38 -6.62 33.59
C ALA A 766 -39.41 -6.72 35.13
N ALA A 767 -39.24 -5.59 35.83
CA ALA A 767 -39.35 -5.50 37.27
C ALA A 767 -40.79 -5.68 37.78
N SER A 768 -41.80 -5.30 36.98
CA SER A 768 -43.22 -5.41 37.32
C SER A 768 -43.86 -6.78 37.00
N LEU A 769 -43.12 -7.77 36.48
CA LEU A 769 -43.66 -9.09 36.15
C LEU A 769 -43.90 -9.96 37.39
N THR A 770 -45.06 -10.61 37.46
CA THR A 770 -45.44 -11.55 38.52
C THR A 770 -44.68 -12.88 38.41
N LEU A 771 -44.62 -13.66 39.49
CA LEU A 771 -43.82 -14.89 39.56
C LEU A 771 -44.29 -15.97 38.57
N CYS A 772 -45.61 -16.10 38.35
CA CYS A 772 -46.19 -17.00 37.35
C CYS A 772 -45.85 -16.57 35.91
N GLN A 773 -45.94 -15.28 35.59
CA GLN A 773 -45.55 -14.75 34.27
C GLN A 773 -44.05 -14.91 34.00
N LYS A 774 -43.21 -14.81 35.03
CA LYS A 774 -41.77 -15.11 34.92
C LYS A 774 -41.54 -16.57 34.55
N ILE A 775 -42.20 -17.51 35.23
CA ILE A 775 -42.04 -18.95 34.94
C ILE A 775 -42.43 -19.27 33.49
N VAL A 776 -43.56 -18.75 32.99
CA VAL A 776 -44.00 -18.94 31.59
C VAL A 776 -43.01 -18.33 30.59
N LEU A 777 -42.47 -17.15 30.89
CA LEU A 777 -41.49 -16.50 30.01
C LEU A 777 -40.15 -17.26 29.98
N TYR A 778 -39.68 -17.77 31.12
CA TYR A 778 -38.45 -18.54 31.18
C TYR A 778 -38.61 -19.92 30.54
N SER A 779 -39.74 -20.61 30.72
CA SER A 779 -40.01 -21.89 30.05
C SER A 779 -40.08 -21.73 28.52
N LEU A 780 -40.74 -20.67 28.03
CA LEU A 780 -40.74 -20.31 26.60
C LEU A 780 -39.31 -20.10 26.08
N ARG A 781 -38.46 -19.36 26.81
CA ARG A 781 -37.07 -19.11 26.41
C ARG A 781 -36.24 -20.39 26.37
N VAL A 782 -36.41 -21.29 27.33
CA VAL A 782 -35.73 -22.58 27.35
C VAL A 782 -36.15 -23.42 26.14
N PHE A 783 -37.45 -23.48 25.85
CA PHE A 783 -37.97 -24.19 24.66
C PHE A 783 -37.41 -23.61 23.35
N MET A 784 -37.45 -22.29 23.17
CA MET A 784 -36.90 -21.63 21.97
C MET A 784 -35.39 -21.82 21.85
N CYS A 785 -34.67 -21.94 22.97
CA CYS A 785 -33.25 -22.28 22.97
C CYS A 785 -33.00 -23.70 22.42
N PHE A 786 -33.81 -24.69 22.81
CA PHE A 786 -33.73 -26.04 22.25
C PHE A 786 -34.02 -26.07 20.75
N VAL A 787 -35.03 -25.32 20.28
CA VAL A 787 -35.32 -25.18 18.85
C VAL A 787 -34.12 -24.59 18.10
N ALA A 788 -33.50 -23.54 18.65
CA ALA A 788 -32.30 -22.94 18.04
C ALA A 788 -31.12 -23.92 17.98
N PHE A 789 -30.90 -24.72 19.04
CA PHE A 789 -29.88 -25.78 19.02
C PHE A 789 -30.20 -26.87 18.02
N GLY A 790 -31.46 -27.28 17.87
CA GLY A 790 -31.89 -28.24 16.87
C GLY A 790 -31.58 -27.79 15.44
N LEU A 791 -31.82 -26.51 15.12
CA LEU A 791 -31.46 -25.92 13.81
C LEU A 791 -29.95 -25.93 13.56
N ILE A 792 -29.15 -25.65 14.60
CA ILE A 792 -27.69 -25.68 14.51
C ILE A 792 -27.18 -27.10 14.29
N ILE A 793 -27.71 -28.10 15.01
CA ILE A 793 -27.35 -29.52 14.84
C ILE A 793 -27.74 -30.01 13.44
N ALA A 794 -28.92 -29.66 12.94
CA ALA A 794 -29.35 -30.00 11.59
C ALA A 794 -28.41 -29.43 10.52
N ALA A 795 -27.94 -28.18 10.71
CA ALA A 795 -26.96 -27.58 9.81
C ALA A 795 -25.61 -28.33 9.84
N PHE A 796 -25.15 -28.77 11.01
CA PHE A 796 -23.92 -29.57 11.14
C PHE A 796 -24.06 -30.94 10.47
N TYR A 797 -25.19 -31.61 10.65
CA TYR A 797 -25.46 -32.88 9.98
C TYR A 797 -25.49 -32.72 8.45
N GLY A 798 -26.07 -31.63 7.94
CA GLY A 798 -26.04 -31.29 6.52
C GLY A 798 -24.62 -31.07 5.97
N ILE A 799 -23.75 -30.39 6.73
CA ILE A 799 -22.34 -30.20 6.35
C ILE A 799 -21.59 -31.53 6.32
N PHE A 800 -21.81 -32.39 7.31
CA PHE A 800 -21.21 -33.72 7.36
C PHE A 800 -21.60 -34.57 6.14
N LEU A 801 -22.90 -34.63 5.81
CA LEU A 801 -23.40 -35.36 4.65
C LEU A 801 -22.84 -34.80 3.34
N ALA A 802 -22.86 -33.48 3.18
CA ALA A 802 -22.35 -32.79 2.01
C ALA A 802 -20.84 -33.03 1.81
N THR A 803 -20.08 -33.07 2.90
CA THR A 803 -18.63 -33.33 2.87
C THR A 803 -18.37 -34.78 2.46
N ASN A 804 -19.05 -35.77 3.05
CA ASN A 804 -18.88 -37.16 2.65
C ASN A 804 -19.25 -37.39 1.17
N PHE A 805 -20.36 -36.80 0.72
CA PHE A 805 -20.79 -36.90 -0.68
C PHE A 805 -19.79 -36.26 -1.64
N SER A 806 -19.27 -35.07 -1.29
CA SER A 806 -18.26 -34.37 -2.07
C SER A 806 -16.98 -35.20 -2.24
N GLN A 807 -16.48 -35.82 -1.16
CA GLN A 807 -15.24 -36.60 -1.22
C GLN A 807 -15.42 -37.91 -2.00
N GLN A 808 -16.58 -38.57 -1.93
CA GLN A 808 -16.84 -39.80 -2.70
C GLN A 808 -16.90 -39.56 -4.22
N LYS A 809 -17.28 -38.35 -4.65
CA LYS A 809 -17.48 -37.98 -6.06
C LYS A 809 -16.36 -37.15 -6.68
N SER A 810 -15.25 -36.95 -5.96
CA SER A 810 -14.14 -36.06 -6.37
C SER A 810 -13.31 -36.55 -7.59
N GLY A 811 -13.70 -37.65 -8.26
CA GLY A 811 -12.98 -38.24 -9.40
C GLY A 811 -13.67 -38.10 -10.77
N GLU A 812 -14.82 -37.45 -10.87
CA GLU A 812 -15.53 -37.24 -12.15
C GLU A 812 -14.97 -36.03 -12.92
N GLN A 813 -14.90 -36.09 -14.26
CA GLN A 813 -14.38 -35.01 -15.12
C GLN A 813 -15.48 -34.02 -15.55
N GLY A 814 -15.17 -32.71 -15.56
CA GLY A 814 -16.02 -31.65 -16.11
C GLY A 814 -16.55 -30.61 -15.09
N ILE A 815 -17.43 -29.71 -15.54
CA ILE A 815 -18.00 -28.59 -14.71
C ILE A 815 -18.82 -29.12 -13.52
N LEU A 816 -19.43 -30.29 -13.65
CA LEU A 816 -20.19 -30.95 -12.58
C LEU A 816 -19.29 -31.30 -11.39
N SER A 817 -18.03 -31.66 -11.65
CA SER A 817 -17.01 -31.96 -10.63
C SER A 817 -16.75 -30.75 -9.74
N LEU A 818 -16.63 -29.56 -10.33
CA LEU A 818 -16.45 -28.32 -9.59
C LEU A 818 -17.61 -28.04 -8.63
N ILE A 819 -18.85 -28.33 -9.02
CA ILE A 819 -20.03 -28.15 -8.15
C ILE A 819 -19.96 -29.10 -6.95
N PHE A 820 -19.57 -30.37 -7.17
CA PHE A 820 -19.40 -31.33 -6.08
C PHE A 820 -18.24 -30.96 -5.15
N GLU A 821 -17.12 -30.46 -5.68
CA GLU A 821 -15.99 -29.98 -4.88
C GLU A 821 -16.30 -28.75 -4.03
N TYR A 822 -17.22 -27.90 -4.49
CA TYR A 822 -17.67 -26.71 -3.77
C TYR A 822 -18.90 -26.96 -2.88
N LEU A 823 -19.49 -28.17 -2.92
CA LEU A 823 -20.70 -28.51 -2.18
C LEU A 823 -20.59 -28.23 -0.67
N PRO A 824 -19.50 -28.58 0.05
CA PRO A 824 -19.37 -28.26 1.48
C PRO A 824 -19.37 -26.74 1.70
N SER A 825 -18.67 -25.99 0.84
CA SER A 825 -18.61 -24.53 0.91
C SER A 825 -19.99 -23.88 0.67
N ILE A 826 -20.77 -24.42 -0.27
CA ILE A 826 -22.14 -23.97 -0.58
C ILE A 826 -23.07 -24.23 0.61
N VAL A 827 -23.02 -25.43 1.19
CA VAL A 827 -23.87 -25.81 2.33
C VAL A 827 -23.51 -25.01 3.58
N ILE A 828 -22.22 -24.81 3.87
CA ILE A 828 -21.75 -23.96 4.98
C ILE A 828 -22.25 -22.53 4.80
N THR A 829 -22.09 -21.94 3.61
CA THR A 829 -22.50 -20.57 3.34
C THR A 829 -24.02 -20.39 3.44
N THR A 830 -24.77 -21.36 2.92
CA THR A 830 -26.24 -21.39 2.99
C THR A 830 -26.72 -21.51 4.43
N GLY A 831 -26.15 -22.42 5.22
CA GLY A 831 -26.46 -22.57 6.64
C GLY A 831 -26.13 -21.30 7.44
N ASN A 832 -24.97 -20.70 7.18
CA ASN A 832 -24.52 -19.44 7.79
C ASN A 832 -25.36 -18.20 7.42
N PHE A 833 -26.23 -18.32 6.41
CA PHE A 833 -27.21 -17.31 6.02
C PHE A 833 -28.62 -17.64 6.58
N LEU A 834 -29.08 -18.88 6.38
CA LEU A 834 -30.45 -19.30 6.72
C LEU A 834 -30.68 -19.45 8.22
N VAL A 835 -29.74 -20.08 8.95
CA VAL A 835 -29.92 -20.36 10.38
C VAL A 835 -30.00 -19.07 11.20
N PRO A 836 -29.13 -18.04 10.98
CA PRO A 836 -29.30 -16.75 11.67
C PRO A 836 -30.62 -16.06 11.37
N LEU A 837 -31.14 -16.14 10.13
CA LEU A 837 -32.44 -15.55 9.79
C LEU A 837 -33.59 -16.20 10.57
N LEU A 838 -33.55 -17.52 10.73
CA LEU A 838 -34.52 -18.26 11.56
C LEU A 838 -34.32 -17.93 13.05
N CYS A 839 -33.07 -17.84 13.52
CA CYS A 839 -32.76 -17.42 14.90
C CYS A 839 -33.23 -16.00 15.21
N ASP A 840 -33.24 -15.08 14.23
CA ASP A 840 -33.78 -13.73 14.41
C ASP A 840 -35.30 -13.75 14.62
N GLN A 841 -36.03 -14.64 13.93
CA GLN A 841 -37.47 -14.85 14.18
C GLN A 841 -37.72 -15.46 15.56
N ILE A 842 -36.90 -16.44 15.96
CA ILE A 842 -36.91 -17.02 17.31
C ILE A 842 -36.70 -15.92 18.36
N ALA A 843 -35.76 -15.00 18.11
CA ALA A 843 -35.44 -13.89 19.00
C ALA A 843 -36.62 -12.90 19.20
N LEU A 844 -37.49 -12.73 18.18
CA LEU A 844 -38.71 -11.93 18.31
C LEU A 844 -39.72 -12.57 19.26
N ILE A 845 -39.80 -13.91 19.27
CA ILE A 845 -40.69 -14.69 20.13
C ILE A 845 -40.16 -14.73 21.58
N GLU A 846 -38.84 -14.77 21.78
CA GLU A 846 -38.19 -14.84 23.11
C GLU A 846 -38.36 -13.57 23.98
N ARG A 847 -38.87 -12.47 23.40
CA ARG A 847 -39.14 -11.18 24.06
C ARG A 847 -38.00 -10.73 24.98
N TYR A 848 -36.77 -10.81 24.49
CA TYR A 848 -35.60 -10.26 25.16
C TYR A 848 -35.58 -8.73 25.08
N SER A 849 -34.77 -8.08 25.93
CA SER A 849 -34.43 -6.67 25.73
C SER A 849 -33.70 -6.51 24.38
N PRO A 850 -33.93 -5.44 23.60
CA PRO A 850 -33.34 -5.28 22.28
C PRO A 850 -31.81 -5.48 22.23
N SER A 851 -31.10 -5.04 23.27
CA SER A 851 -29.65 -5.22 23.43
C SER A 851 -29.26 -6.68 23.68
N THR A 852 -30.01 -7.40 24.53
CA THR A 852 -29.78 -8.83 24.81
C THR A 852 -30.13 -9.68 23.59
N THR A 853 -31.21 -9.37 22.88
CA THR A 853 -31.63 -10.07 21.65
C THR A 853 -30.49 -10.07 20.63
N ILE A 854 -29.86 -8.91 20.41
CA ILE A 854 -28.74 -8.77 19.46
C ILE A 854 -27.54 -9.59 19.94
N ILE A 855 -27.17 -9.53 21.22
CA ILE A 855 -26.03 -10.29 21.75
C ILE A 855 -26.26 -11.81 21.63
N VAL A 856 -27.45 -12.30 21.98
CA VAL A 856 -27.79 -13.73 21.91
C VAL A 856 -27.83 -14.23 20.46
N ALA A 857 -28.47 -13.49 19.56
CA ALA A 857 -28.47 -13.81 18.13
C ALA A 857 -27.04 -13.85 17.57
N LEU A 858 -26.18 -12.92 17.99
CA LEU A 858 -24.78 -12.91 17.59
C LEU A 858 -23.99 -14.08 18.16
N LEU A 859 -24.18 -14.44 19.43
CA LEU A 859 -23.52 -15.60 20.01
C LEU A 859 -23.89 -16.89 19.30
N ARG A 860 -25.19 -17.08 18.98
CA ARG A 860 -25.67 -18.23 18.19
C ARG A 860 -25.04 -18.26 16.79
N ALA A 861 -24.98 -17.11 16.11
CA ALA A 861 -24.36 -17.01 14.78
C ALA A 861 -22.84 -17.20 14.81
N VAL A 862 -22.14 -16.73 15.85
CA VAL A 862 -20.70 -16.97 16.06
C VAL A 862 -20.45 -18.46 16.27
N PHE A 863 -21.24 -19.11 17.13
CA PHE A 863 -21.12 -20.53 17.42
C PHE A 863 -21.30 -21.37 16.15
N LEU A 864 -22.36 -21.12 15.37
CA LEU A 864 -22.61 -21.82 14.11
C LEU A 864 -21.43 -21.67 13.13
N ARG A 865 -20.93 -20.46 12.92
CA ARG A 865 -19.87 -20.17 11.93
C ARG A 865 -18.52 -20.78 12.29
N LEU A 866 -18.19 -20.86 13.58
CA LEU A 866 -16.92 -21.40 14.02
C LEU A 866 -16.96 -22.92 14.14
N VAL A 867 -18.07 -23.49 14.64
CA VAL A 867 -18.22 -24.94 14.73
C VAL A 867 -18.42 -25.59 13.36
N SER A 868 -19.05 -24.91 12.39
CA SER A 868 -19.14 -25.43 11.01
C SER A 868 -17.77 -25.68 10.36
N LEU A 869 -16.78 -24.82 10.63
CA LEU A 869 -15.40 -25.06 10.20
C LEU A 869 -14.79 -26.28 10.93
N GLY A 870 -15.02 -26.39 12.24
CA GLY A 870 -14.58 -27.55 13.03
C GLY A 870 -15.16 -28.88 12.52
N VAL A 871 -16.44 -28.92 12.15
CA VAL A 871 -17.10 -30.12 11.60
C VAL A 871 -16.51 -30.51 10.25
N LEU A 872 -16.24 -29.55 9.36
CA LEU A 872 -15.59 -29.82 8.07
C LEU A 872 -14.23 -30.48 8.28
N LEU A 873 -13.40 -29.91 9.15
CA LEU A 873 -12.06 -30.42 9.44
C LEU A 873 -12.12 -31.79 10.11
N PHE A 874 -13.02 -31.98 11.09
CA PHE A 874 -13.24 -33.27 11.73
C PHE A 874 -13.63 -34.36 10.72
N THR A 875 -14.53 -34.04 9.80
CA THR A 875 -14.97 -34.98 8.76
C THR A 875 -13.81 -35.35 7.84
N LEU A 876 -12.98 -34.38 7.45
CA LEU A 876 -11.78 -34.61 6.64
C LEU A 876 -10.75 -35.47 7.38
N TRP A 877 -10.45 -35.17 8.65
CA TRP A 877 -9.53 -35.98 9.45
C TRP A 877 -10.00 -37.42 9.59
N ARG A 878 -11.30 -37.62 9.87
CA ARG A 878 -11.87 -38.97 9.96
C ARG A 878 -11.64 -39.78 8.68
N GLN A 879 -11.66 -39.14 7.51
CA GLN A 879 -11.40 -39.84 6.25
C GLN A 879 -9.89 -40.06 5.99
N ILE A 880 -9.05 -39.11 6.38
CA ILE A 880 -7.58 -39.21 6.26
C ILE A 880 -7.04 -40.33 7.16
N THR A 881 -7.56 -40.46 8.39
CA THR A 881 -7.10 -41.43 9.41
C THR A 881 -7.90 -42.74 9.41
N CYS A 882 -8.65 -43.06 8.34
CA CYS A 882 -9.50 -44.26 8.24
C CYS A 882 -10.37 -44.51 9.49
N GLU A 883 -11.23 -43.55 9.83
CA GLU A 883 -12.09 -43.55 11.03
C GLU A 883 -11.35 -43.60 12.38
N GLY A 884 -10.03 -43.40 12.37
CA GLY A 884 -9.17 -43.48 13.55
C GLY A 884 -8.47 -44.83 13.71
N ASP A 885 -8.71 -45.79 12.80
CA ASP A 885 -8.02 -47.08 12.79
C ASP A 885 -6.93 -47.13 11.71
N THR A 886 -5.70 -46.90 12.16
CA THR A 886 -4.49 -46.95 11.32
C THR A 886 -4.15 -48.35 10.82
N ASN A 887 -4.83 -49.41 11.32
CA ASN A 887 -4.58 -50.81 10.94
C ASN A 887 -5.53 -51.32 9.84
N SER A 888 -6.49 -50.52 9.41
CA SER A 888 -7.38 -50.82 8.28
C SER A 888 -6.59 -51.05 6.98
N ALA A 889 -7.12 -51.85 6.06
CA ALA A 889 -6.41 -52.26 4.83
C ALA A 889 -5.92 -51.06 3.99
N ASP A 890 -6.69 -49.97 3.96
CA ASP A 890 -6.39 -48.76 3.18
C ASP A 890 -5.34 -47.85 3.85
N CYS A 891 -5.21 -47.88 5.19
CA CYS A 891 -4.25 -47.06 5.94
C CYS A 891 -3.01 -47.82 6.43
N LYS A 892 -3.00 -49.16 6.45
CA LYS A 892 -1.93 -49.97 7.04
C LYS A 892 -0.54 -49.73 6.45
N LEU A 893 -0.45 -49.39 5.15
CA LEU A 893 0.83 -49.21 4.47
C LEU A 893 1.52 -47.88 4.81
N CYS A 894 0.78 -46.77 4.77
CA CYS A 894 1.32 -45.42 4.95
C CYS A 894 0.84 -44.72 6.24
N GLN A 895 0.06 -45.39 7.10
CA GLN A 895 -0.62 -44.87 8.30
C GLN A 895 -1.69 -43.79 8.05
N TYR A 896 -1.97 -43.48 6.78
CA TYR A 896 -3.06 -42.61 6.32
C TYR A 896 -3.62 -43.15 5.01
N ASN A 897 -4.79 -42.65 4.61
CA ASN A 897 -5.47 -43.06 3.38
C ASN A 897 -4.77 -42.49 2.14
N TYR A 898 -3.72 -43.17 1.68
CA TYR A 898 -2.89 -42.76 0.55
C TYR A 898 -3.57 -42.92 -0.81
N GLY A 899 -4.56 -43.82 -0.93
CA GLY A 899 -5.26 -44.06 -2.19
C GLY A 899 -6.16 -42.90 -2.61
N VAL A 900 -6.85 -42.26 -1.65
CA VAL A 900 -7.69 -41.09 -1.91
C VAL A 900 -6.90 -39.78 -1.73
N TYR A 901 -5.96 -39.76 -0.78
CA TYR A 901 -5.20 -38.56 -0.42
C TYR A 901 -3.69 -38.82 -0.47
N PRO A 902 -3.06 -38.84 -1.66
CA PRO A 902 -1.61 -39.03 -1.76
C PRO A 902 -0.83 -37.90 -1.06
N CYS A 903 -1.37 -36.68 -1.07
CA CYS A 903 -0.88 -35.52 -0.34
C CYS A 903 -2.04 -34.83 0.42
N TRP A 904 -2.35 -35.30 1.62
CA TRP A 904 -3.52 -34.81 2.37
C TRP A 904 -3.34 -33.36 2.85
N GLU A 905 -2.11 -32.91 3.13
CA GLU A 905 -1.83 -31.55 3.59
C GLU A 905 -2.17 -30.51 2.53
N THR A 906 -1.78 -30.77 1.28
CA THR A 906 -2.13 -29.89 0.16
C THR A 906 -3.64 -29.88 -0.06
N ARG A 907 -4.31 -31.03 0.07
CA ARG A 907 -5.77 -31.10 -0.05
C ARG A 907 -6.47 -30.27 1.03
N LEU A 908 -6.01 -30.31 2.27
CA LEU A 908 -6.52 -29.46 3.35
C LEU A 908 -6.31 -27.97 3.05
N GLY A 909 -5.16 -27.61 2.48
CA GLY A 909 -4.87 -26.26 1.99
C GLY A 909 -5.81 -25.82 0.86
N GLN A 910 -6.12 -26.71 -0.09
CA GLN A 910 -7.07 -26.45 -1.18
C GLN A 910 -8.48 -26.17 -0.65
N GLU A 911 -8.96 -26.92 0.34
CA GLU A 911 -10.27 -26.66 0.96
C GLU A 911 -10.33 -25.27 1.62
N MET A 912 -9.29 -24.87 2.35
CA MET A 912 -9.23 -23.53 2.96
C MET A 912 -9.12 -22.41 1.92
N TYR A 913 -8.41 -22.66 0.81
CA TYR A 913 -8.34 -21.76 -0.33
C TYR A 913 -9.72 -21.59 -1.00
N LYS A 914 -10.41 -22.70 -1.31
CA LYS A 914 -11.76 -22.70 -1.89
C LYS A 914 -12.76 -21.95 -1.01
N LEU A 915 -12.75 -22.17 0.31
CA LEU A 915 -13.60 -21.42 1.24
C LEU A 915 -13.32 -19.91 1.20
N THR A 916 -12.05 -19.52 1.15
CA THR A 916 -11.64 -18.11 1.13
C THR A 916 -12.08 -17.42 -0.16
N LEU A 917 -11.90 -18.10 -1.29
CA LEU A 917 -12.29 -17.64 -2.63
C LEU A 917 -13.81 -17.59 -2.78
N PHE A 918 -14.52 -18.65 -2.36
CA PHE A 918 -15.97 -18.72 -2.42
C PHE A 918 -16.64 -17.59 -1.63
N ASP A 919 -16.15 -17.30 -0.41
CA ASP A 919 -16.66 -16.18 0.39
C ASP A 919 -16.44 -14.82 -0.28
N LEU A 920 -15.33 -14.63 -1.01
CA LEU A 920 -15.11 -13.42 -1.82
C LEU A 920 -16.10 -13.36 -3.00
N LEU A 921 -16.23 -14.44 -3.76
CA LEU A 921 -17.13 -14.52 -4.91
C LEU A 921 -18.58 -14.29 -4.51
N ILE A 922 -19.05 -14.93 -3.44
CA ILE A 922 -20.40 -14.75 -2.90
C ILE A 922 -20.59 -13.32 -2.40
N THR A 923 -19.60 -12.71 -1.74
CA THR A 923 -19.75 -11.32 -1.30
C THR A 923 -19.89 -10.36 -2.48
N ILE A 924 -19.14 -10.58 -3.57
CA ILE A 924 -19.27 -9.78 -4.81
C ILE A 924 -20.61 -10.07 -5.50
N ALA A 925 -21.02 -11.34 -5.57
CA ALA A 925 -22.28 -11.75 -6.18
C ALA A 925 -23.49 -11.16 -5.42
N VAL A 926 -23.47 -11.18 -4.08
CA VAL A 926 -24.51 -10.55 -3.24
C VAL A 926 -24.56 -9.05 -3.48
N LEU A 927 -23.42 -8.37 -3.64
CA LEU A 927 -23.39 -6.95 -3.99
C LEU A 927 -24.08 -6.67 -5.34
N ILE A 928 -23.74 -7.44 -6.38
CA ILE A 928 -24.19 -7.21 -7.77
C ILE A 928 -25.61 -7.72 -8.02
N LEU A 929 -25.96 -8.90 -7.51
CA LEU A 929 -27.21 -9.59 -7.79
C LEU A 929 -28.32 -9.33 -6.75
N VAL A 930 -27.96 -8.95 -5.52
CA VAL A 930 -28.93 -8.76 -4.43
C VAL A 930 -28.99 -7.31 -3.97
N GLU A 931 -27.88 -6.75 -3.49
CA GLU A 931 -27.85 -5.42 -2.88
C GLU A 931 -28.16 -4.30 -3.89
N PHE A 932 -27.54 -4.35 -5.08
CA PHE A 932 -27.74 -3.34 -6.12
C PHE A 932 -29.13 -3.42 -6.78
N PRO A 933 -29.63 -4.60 -7.22
CA PRO A 933 -30.96 -4.69 -7.82
C PRO A 933 -32.07 -4.40 -6.82
N ARG A 934 -31.93 -4.82 -5.55
CA ARG A 934 -32.89 -4.47 -4.49
C ARG A 934 -33.06 -2.97 -4.36
N ARG A 935 -31.97 -2.20 -4.46
CA ARG A 935 -32.06 -0.74 -4.48
C ARG A 935 -32.84 -0.25 -5.70
N MET A 936 -32.51 -0.73 -6.90
CA MET A 936 -33.19 -0.32 -8.12
C MET A 936 -34.69 -0.57 -8.05
N VAL A 937 -35.11 -1.74 -7.56
CA VAL A 937 -36.53 -2.09 -7.41
C VAL A 937 -37.23 -1.17 -6.42
N VAL A 938 -36.61 -0.89 -5.26
CA VAL A 938 -37.22 -0.03 -4.22
C VAL A 938 -37.29 1.43 -4.65
N ASP A 939 -36.32 1.91 -5.43
CA ASP A 939 -36.25 3.31 -5.85
C ASP A 939 -37.13 3.60 -7.08
N ASN A 940 -37.28 2.63 -8.00
CA ASN A 940 -38.06 2.82 -9.23
C ASN A 940 -39.51 2.28 -9.15
N TRP A 941 -39.79 1.27 -8.32
CA TRP A 941 -41.11 0.63 -8.28
C TRP A 941 -41.86 0.98 -6.98
N SER A 942 -43.00 1.65 -7.09
CA SER A 942 -43.81 2.14 -5.96
C SER A 942 -44.79 1.14 -5.36
N SER A 943 -44.64 -0.16 -5.65
CA SER A 943 -45.59 -1.20 -5.21
C SER A 943 -45.51 -1.43 -3.70
N ARG A 944 -46.62 -1.88 -3.09
CA ARG A 944 -46.63 -2.27 -1.66
C ARG A 944 -45.60 -3.36 -1.34
N LEU A 945 -45.33 -4.26 -2.29
CA LEU A 945 -44.29 -5.29 -2.16
C LEU A 945 -42.87 -4.69 -2.15
N ALA A 946 -42.58 -3.72 -3.03
CA ALA A 946 -41.29 -3.03 -3.04
C ALA A 946 -41.07 -2.21 -1.75
N GLN A 947 -42.13 -1.59 -1.23
CA GLN A 947 -42.10 -0.88 0.07
C GLN A 947 -41.92 -1.84 1.26
N TRP A 948 -42.51 -3.03 1.21
CA TRP A 948 -42.35 -4.07 2.24
C TRP A 948 -40.93 -4.62 2.30
N VAL A 949 -40.31 -4.88 1.13
CA VAL A 949 -38.91 -5.30 1.04
C VAL A 949 -37.97 -4.21 1.57
N GLY A 950 -38.20 -2.95 1.21
CA GLY A 950 -37.46 -1.79 1.69
C GLY A 950 -35.95 -1.80 1.38
N ARG A 951 -35.27 -0.68 1.63
CA ARG A 951 -33.81 -0.58 1.45
C ARG A 951 -33.07 -1.40 2.51
N GLN A 952 -32.00 -2.08 2.08
CA GLN A 952 -31.14 -2.88 2.97
C GLN A 952 -30.46 -2.01 4.04
N GLU A 953 -30.36 -2.54 5.26
CA GLU A 953 -29.59 -1.91 6.35
C GLU A 953 -28.19 -2.52 6.47
N PHE A 954 -27.21 -1.67 6.80
CA PHE A 954 -25.86 -2.14 7.09
C PHE A 954 -25.77 -2.67 8.53
N VAL A 955 -26.01 -3.96 8.71
CA VAL A 955 -25.92 -4.63 10.01
C VAL A 955 -24.44 -4.87 10.34
N VAL A 956 -23.88 -4.05 11.23
CA VAL A 956 -22.46 -4.12 11.60
C VAL A 956 -22.05 -5.51 12.12
N PRO A 957 -22.80 -6.12 13.06
CA PRO A 957 -22.32 -7.36 13.67
C PRO A 957 -22.22 -8.54 12.70
N SER A 958 -23.21 -8.78 11.83
CA SER A 958 -23.16 -9.87 10.84
C SER A 958 -21.99 -9.73 9.86
N ASN A 959 -21.66 -8.50 9.46
CA ASN A 959 -20.50 -8.22 8.63
C ASN A 959 -19.18 -8.45 9.40
N VAL A 960 -19.10 -8.13 10.70
CA VAL A 960 -17.92 -8.45 11.53
C VAL A 960 -17.74 -9.96 11.66
N LEU A 961 -18.81 -10.71 11.87
CA LEU A 961 -18.72 -12.17 11.95
C LEU A 961 -18.17 -12.79 10.66
N GLY A 962 -18.51 -12.22 9.50
CA GLY A 962 -17.91 -12.65 8.21
C GLY A 962 -16.40 -12.42 8.18
N LEU A 963 -15.93 -11.27 8.70
CA LEU A 963 -14.50 -10.98 8.80
C LEU A 963 -13.76 -11.92 9.76
N VAL A 964 -14.37 -12.23 10.93
CA VAL A 964 -13.77 -13.16 11.89
C VAL A 964 -13.71 -14.57 11.31
N TYR A 965 -14.79 -15.06 10.70
CA TYR A 965 -14.81 -16.35 10.03
C TYR A 965 -13.72 -16.45 8.95
N GLY A 966 -13.63 -15.46 8.07
CA GLY A 966 -12.58 -15.42 7.04
C GLY A 966 -11.17 -15.40 7.63
N GLN A 967 -10.95 -14.72 8.76
CA GLN A 967 -9.67 -14.75 9.47
C GLN A 967 -9.37 -16.13 10.08
N THR A 968 -10.37 -16.79 10.67
CA THR A 968 -10.21 -18.13 11.25
C THR A 968 -9.82 -19.15 10.20
N VAL A 969 -10.48 -19.13 9.02
CA VAL A 969 -10.11 -20.00 7.88
C VAL A 969 -8.65 -19.81 7.49
N VAL A 970 -8.16 -18.57 7.50
CA VAL A 970 -6.77 -18.25 7.16
C VAL A 970 -5.79 -18.72 8.22
N TRP A 971 -6.14 -18.63 9.51
CA TRP A 971 -5.31 -19.20 10.58
C TRP A 971 -5.23 -20.72 10.47
N THR A 972 -6.36 -21.39 10.24
CA THR A 972 -6.42 -22.84 10.03
C THR A 972 -5.61 -23.27 8.80
N GLY A 973 -5.70 -22.52 7.70
CA GLY A 973 -5.05 -22.87 6.44
C GLY A 973 -3.60 -22.41 6.29
N ALA A 974 -3.09 -21.49 7.13
CA ALA A 974 -1.78 -20.87 6.92
C ALA A 974 -0.60 -21.87 6.95
N LEU A 975 -0.72 -22.98 7.70
CA LEU A 975 0.30 -24.03 7.70
C LEU A 975 0.30 -24.82 6.38
N PHE A 976 -0.87 -25.05 5.79
CA PHE A 976 -1.04 -25.90 4.60
C PHE A 976 -0.99 -25.11 3.29
N CYS A 977 -1.28 -23.81 3.36
CA CYS A 977 -1.27 -22.85 2.28
C CYS A 977 -0.54 -21.55 2.74
N PRO A 978 0.80 -21.50 2.65
CA PRO A 978 1.60 -20.39 3.18
C PRO A 978 1.27 -19.01 2.63
N LEU A 979 0.78 -18.94 1.39
CA LEU A 979 0.38 -17.67 0.74
C LEU A 979 -1.08 -17.28 1.02
N LEU A 980 -1.84 -18.06 1.79
CA LEU A 980 -3.21 -17.75 2.16
C LEU A 980 -3.38 -16.39 2.89
N PRO A 981 -2.47 -15.96 3.79
CA PRO A 981 -2.53 -14.62 4.38
C PRO A 981 -2.38 -13.48 3.34
N LEU A 982 -1.62 -13.69 2.25
CA LEU A 982 -1.53 -12.71 1.17
C LEU A 982 -2.84 -12.61 0.39
N ILE A 983 -3.43 -13.77 0.03
CA ILE A 983 -4.73 -13.84 -0.63
C ILE A 983 -5.80 -13.16 0.23
N ASN A 984 -5.80 -13.42 1.54
CA ASN A 984 -6.74 -12.79 2.46
C ASN A 984 -6.52 -11.28 2.61
N THR A 985 -5.27 -10.80 2.52
CA THR A 985 -4.97 -9.36 2.50
C THR A 985 -5.60 -8.70 1.27
N ILE A 986 -5.45 -9.30 0.09
CA ILE A 986 -6.08 -8.83 -1.16
C ILE A 986 -7.61 -8.86 -1.03
N LYS A 987 -8.17 -9.98 -0.54
CA LYS A 987 -9.60 -10.13 -0.26
C LYS A 987 -10.13 -9.02 0.65
N PHE A 988 -9.49 -8.75 1.78
CA PHE A 988 -9.92 -7.71 2.72
C PHE A 988 -9.80 -6.29 2.15
N ILE A 989 -8.85 -6.03 1.26
CA ILE A 989 -8.77 -4.77 0.50
C ILE A 989 -9.98 -4.64 -0.44
N ILE A 990 -10.31 -5.68 -1.21
CA ILE A 990 -11.48 -5.69 -2.09
C ILE A 990 -12.77 -5.51 -1.26
N LEU A 991 -12.91 -6.25 -0.16
CA LEU A 991 -14.06 -6.14 0.75
C LEU A 991 -14.20 -4.73 1.33
N PHE A 992 -13.09 -4.04 1.65
CA PHE A 992 -13.15 -2.66 2.13
C PHE A 992 -13.86 -1.75 1.12
N TYR A 993 -13.50 -1.85 -0.16
CA TYR A 993 -14.12 -1.03 -1.21
C TYR A 993 -15.54 -1.48 -1.53
N CYS A 994 -15.80 -2.78 -1.66
CA CYS A 994 -17.15 -3.32 -1.88
C CYS A 994 -18.11 -2.86 -0.78
N LYS A 995 -17.76 -3.06 0.50
CA LYS A 995 -18.61 -2.66 1.63
C LYS A 995 -18.72 -1.14 1.78
N LYS A 996 -17.69 -0.38 1.40
CA LYS A 996 -17.80 1.09 1.31
C LYS A 996 -18.82 1.49 0.24
N ILE A 997 -18.81 0.87 -0.93
CA ILE A 997 -19.79 1.13 -2.00
C ILE A 997 -21.19 0.75 -1.53
N THR A 998 -21.37 -0.45 -0.96
CA THR A 998 -22.63 -0.88 -0.33
C THR A 998 -23.17 0.18 0.64
N LEU A 999 -22.31 0.68 1.54
CA LEU A 999 -22.71 1.62 2.57
C LEU A 999 -23.16 2.99 2.02
N PHE A 1000 -22.43 3.54 1.05
CA PHE A 1000 -22.74 4.88 0.52
C PHE A 1000 -23.87 4.88 -0.51
N TYR A 1001 -24.01 3.79 -1.28
CA TYR A 1001 -24.91 3.76 -2.42
C TYR A 1001 -26.13 2.85 -2.22
N ASN A 1002 -25.99 1.72 -1.52
CA ASN A 1002 -27.05 0.70 -1.47
C ASN A 1002 -27.81 0.67 -0.12
N CYS A 1003 -27.15 1.04 0.98
CA CYS A 1003 -27.73 0.95 2.31
C CYS A 1003 -28.41 2.24 2.80
N ARG A 1004 -29.45 2.07 3.62
CA ARG A 1004 -29.95 3.14 4.50
C ARG A 1004 -29.16 3.17 5.82
N PRO A 1005 -29.08 4.32 6.51
CA PRO A 1005 -28.51 4.38 7.87
C PRO A 1005 -29.24 3.41 8.81
N ALA A 1006 -28.50 2.70 9.66
CA ALA A 1006 -29.08 1.74 10.60
C ALA A 1006 -29.98 2.45 11.63
N LEU A 1007 -31.21 1.95 11.81
CA LEU A 1007 -32.18 2.47 12.79
C LEU A 1007 -31.81 2.12 14.24
N LYS A 1008 -31.11 0.99 14.43
CA LYS A 1008 -30.62 0.54 15.73
C LYS A 1008 -29.12 0.85 15.86
N THR A 1009 -28.77 1.89 16.60
CA THR A 1009 -27.36 2.30 16.78
C THR A 1009 -26.69 1.51 17.91
N PHE A 1010 -25.62 0.79 17.59
CA PHE A 1010 -24.80 0.08 18.59
C PHE A 1010 -23.79 1.03 19.25
N ARG A 1011 -23.58 0.93 20.57
CA ARG A 1011 -22.57 1.72 21.28
C ARG A 1011 -21.15 1.32 20.86
N SER A 1012 -20.47 2.22 20.15
CA SER A 1012 -19.16 2.00 19.50
C SER A 1012 -18.06 1.47 20.42
N THR A 1013 -18.01 1.88 21.69
CA THR A 1013 -16.95 1.46 22.62
C THR A 1013 -17.10 0.00 23.07
N SER A 1014 -18.34 -0.47 23.27
CA SER A 1014 -18.61 -1.85 23.68
C SER A 1014 -18.43 -2.84 22.51
N SER A 1015 -18.77 -2.42 21.29
CA SER A 1015 -18.68 -3.30 20.10
C SER A 1015 -17.23 -3.61 19.71
N ALA A 1016 -16.33 -2.63 19.76
CA ALA A 1016 -14.92 -2.86 19.41
C ALA A 1016 -14.25 -3.90 20.33
N PHE A 1017 -14.60 -3.91 21.62
CA PHE A 1017 -14.13 -4.93 22.56
C PHE A 1017 -14.73 -6.31 22.24
N PHE A 1018 -16.05 -6.37 22.02
CA PHE A 1018 -16.74 -7.61 21.65
C PHE A 1018 -16.15 -8.26 20.37
N PHE A 1019 -15.84 -7.46 19.34
CA PHE A 1019 -15.25 -7.97 18.09
C PHE A 1019 -13.89 -8.65 18.32
N LEU A 1020 -13.07 -8.10 19.23
CA LEU A 1020 -11.77 -8.68 19.57
C LEU A 1020 -11.89 -9.95 20.41
N VAL A 1021 -12.91 -10.05 21.27
CA VAL A 1021 -13.22 -11.29 22.02
C VAL A 1021 -13.64 -12.41 21.07
N VAL A 1022 -14.53 -12.12 20.12
CA VAL A 1022 -14.97 -13.12 19.12
C VAL A 1022 -13.79 -13.54 18.23
N LEU A 1023 -12.92 -12.60 17.85
CA LEU A 1023 -11.70 -12.90 17.11
C LEU A 1023 -10.74 -13.80 17.90
N LEU A 1024 -10.61 -13.59 19.21
CA LEU A 1024 -9.78 -14.42 20.08
C LEU A 1024 -10.30 -15.86 20.16
N PHE A 1025 -11.62 -16.04 20.21
CA PHE A 1025 -12.23 -17.38 20.18
C PHE A 1025 -11.95 -18.10 18.84
N GLY A 1026 -12.02 -17.38 17.72
CA GLY A 1026 -11.60 -17.92 16.41
C GLY A 1026 -10.13 -18.33 16.37
N TRP A 1027 -9.23 -17.53 16.95
CA TRP A 1027 -7.81 -17.89 17.08
C TRP A 1027 -7.59 -19.13 17.94
N GLY A 1028 -8.33 -19.26 19.05
CA GLY A 1028 -8.26 -20.43 19.92
C GLY A 1028 -8.66 -21.71 19.18
N LEU A 1029 -9.75 -21.68 18.42
CA LEU A 1029 -10.16 -22.82 17.59
C LEU A 1029 -9.07 -23.20 16.58
N ALA A 1030 -8.54 -22.23 15.83
CA ALA A 1030 -7.48 -22.50 14.85
C ALA A 1030 -6.21 -23.07 15.50
N THR A 1031 -5.90 -22.67 16.75
CA THR A 1031 -4.76 -23.19 17.51
C THR A 1031 -4.97 -24.65 17.90
N ILE A 1032 -6.18 -25.04 18.36
CA ILE A 1032 -6.51 -26.44 18.67
C ILE A 1032 -6.34 -27.31 17.43
N VAL A 1033 -6.86 -26.84 16.29
CA VAL A 1033 -6.72 -27.51 14.99
C VAL A 1033 -5.25 -27.72 14.60
N LEU A 1034 -4.44 -26.67 14.76
CA LEU A 1034 -3.01 -26.72 14.46
C LEU A 1034 -2.27 -27.73 15.35
N ILE A 1035 -2.52 -27.69 16.66
CA ILE A 1035 -1.87 -28.60 17.62
C ILE A 1035 -2.20 -30.05 17.29
N TYR A 1036 -3.49 -30.35 17.04
CA TYR A 1036 -3.91 -31.70 16.66
C TYR A 1036 -3.22 -32.19 15.37
N SER A 1037 -3.18 -31.34 14.34
CA SER A 1037 -2.55 -31.69 13.06
C SER A 1037 -1.04 -31.91 13.16
N LEU A 1038 -0.35 -31.17 14.04
CA LEU A 1038 1.10 -31.27 14.22
C LEU A 1038 1.53 -32.45 15.12
N ALA A 1039 0.68 -32.80 16.10
CA ALA A 1039 1.02 -33.75 17.15
C ALA A 1039 0.54 -35.18 16.86
N GLU A 1040 -0.64 -35.36 16.26
CA GLU A 1040 -1.29 -36.67 16.14
C GLU A 1040 -1.23 -37.27 14.72
N ILE A 1041 -1.28 -36.44 13.67
CA ILE A 1041 -1.42 -36.93 12.29
C ILE A 1041 -0.05 -37.15 11.65
N HIS A 1042 0.15 -38.33 11.04
CA HIS A 1042 1.35 -38.66 10.28
C HIS A 1042 1.42 -37.83 8.97
N PRO A 1043 2.56 -37.18 8.67
CA PRO A 1043 2.72 -36.41 7.44
C PRO A 1043 2.76 -37.31 6.20
N SER A 1044 2.36 -36.78 5.04
CA SER A 1044 2.39 -37.55 3.78
C SER A 1044 3.81 -37.91 3.36
N PHE A 1045 4.01 -39.12 2.82
CA PHE A 1045 5.29 -39.54 2.25
C PHE A 1045 5.56 -38.90 0.88
N GLY A 1046 4.51 -38.67 0.08
CA GLY A 1046 4.62 -38.16 -1.29
C GLY A 1046 4.91 -36.65 -1.41
N CYS A 1047 4.65 -35.84 -0.37
CA CYS A 1047 4.71 -34.38 -0.49
C CYS A 1047 5.20 -33.66 0.79
N GLY A 1048 5.74 -32.44 0.63
CA GLY A 1048 6.03 -31.54 1.75
C GLY A 1048 7.43 -31.64 2.42
N PRO A 1049 7.70 -30.75 3.39
CA PRO A 1049 8.96 -30.67 4.14
C PRO A 1049 9.11 -31.71 5.25
N PHE A 1050 8.02 -32.25 5.81
CA PHE A 1050 8.07 -33.21 6.93
C PHE A 1050 8.04 -34.68 6.50
N ARG A 1051 8.38 -34.98 5.25
CA ARG A 1051 8.45 -36.37 4.75
C ARG A 1051 9.40 -37.19 5.62
N PHE A 1052 9.03 -38.45 5.84
CA PHE A 1052 9.79 -39.45 6.60
C PHE A 1052 9.89 -39.21 8.11
N PHE A 1053 9.26 -38.15 8.64
CA PHE A 1053 9.10 -37.97 10.08
C PHE A 1053 7.80 -38.64 10.55
N PRO A 1054 7.78 -39.23 11.77
CA PRO A 1054 6.56 -39.86 12.29
C PRO A 1054 5.44 -38.84 12.50
N ASN A 1055 5.76 -37.70 13.13
CA ASN A 1055 4.85 -36.58 13.33
C ASN A 1055 5.58 -35.29 12.96
N MET A 1056 4.86 -34.25 12.52
CA MET A 1056 5.48 -32.95 12.18
C MET A 1056 6.28 -32.37 13.36
N TRP A 1057 5.78 -32.53 14.60
CA TRP A 1057 6.47 -32.05 15.81
C TRP A 1057 7.83 -32.70 16.08
N SER A 1058 8.09 -33.91 15.58
CA SER A 1058 9.30 -34.68 15.89
C SER A 1058 10.61 -34.01 15.43
N ILE A 1059 10.55 -33.07 14.47
CA ILE A 1059 11.72 -32.30 14.03
C ILE A 1059 12.28 -31.37 15.11
N VAL A 1060 11.43 -30.89 16.02
CA VAL A 1060 11.82 -29.94 17.06
C VAL A 1060 12.79 -30.60 18.05
N PRO A 1061 12.47 -31.75 18.68
CA PRO A 1061 13.41 -32.42 19.56
C PRO A 1061 14.64 -32.95 18.82
N THR A 1062 14.52 -33.47 17.59
CA THR A 1062 15.70 -33.96 16.84
C THR A 1062 16.67 -32.82 16.51
N SER A 1063 16.16 -31.65 16.12
CA SER A 1063 16.98 -30.46 15.92
C SER A 1063 17.58 -29.95 17.22
N PHE A 1064 16.85 -30.06 18.33
CA PHE A 1064 17.34 -29.67 19.65
C PHE A 1064 18.56 -30.49 20.08
N TYR A 1065 18.51 -31.81 19.91
CA TYR A 1065 19.63 -32.70 20.23
C TYR A 1065 20.83 -32.57 19.28
N SER A 1066 20.68 -31.87 18.14
CA SER A 1066 21.78 -31.55 17.23
C SER A 1066 22.58 -30.29 17.63
N LEU A 1067 22.10 -29.52 18.61
CA LEU A 1067 22.76 -28.29 19.09
C LEU A 1067 23.91 -28.62 20.05
N SER A 1068 24.82 -27.67 20.27
CA SER A 1068 25.92 -27.79 21.25
C SER A 1068 25.40 -28.05 22.68
N ASP A 1069 26.09 -28.89 23.46
CA ASP A 1069 25.71 -29.26 24.84
C ASP A 1069 25.39 -28.04 25.74
N THR A 1070 26.18 -26.96 25.65
CA THR A 1070 25.94 -25.72 26.41
C THR A 1070 24.59 -25.06 26.11
N THR A 1071 24.14 -25.13 24.86
CA THR A 1071 22.86 -24.55 24.43
C THR A 1071 21.70 -25.45 24.87
N GLN A 1072 21.90 -26.77 24.84
CA GLN A 1072 20.92 -27.73 25.33
C GLN A 1072 20.68 -27.55 26.83
N GLU A 1073 21.75 -27.50 27.64
CA GLU A 1073 21.66 -27.28 29.09
C GLU A 1073 20.96 -25.96 29.44
N PHE A 1074 21.28 -24.88 28.72
CA PHE A 1074 20.63 -23.59 28.91
C PHE A 1074 19.11 -23.63 28.62
N LEU A 1075 18.71 -24.29 27.54
CA LEU A 1075 17.30 -24.41 27.17
C LEU A 1075 16.54 -25.36 28.12
N PHE A 1076 17.15 -26.47 28.55
CA PHE A 1076 16.58 -27.34 29.59
C PHE A 1076 16.44 -26.61 30.92
N PHE A 1077 17.38 -25.73 31.27
CA PHE A 1077 17.27 -24.87 32.44
C PHE A 1077 16.09 -23.89 32.34
N ILE A 1078 15.86 -23.28 31.18
CA ILE A 1078 14.67 -22.42 30.96
C ILE A 1078 13.37 -23.22 31.11
N GLY A 1079 13.34 -24.46 30.62
CA GLY A 1079 12.18 -25.36 30.71
C GLY A 1079 12.01 -26.02 32.08
N SER A 1080 12.94 -25.83 33.02
CA SER A 1080 12.92 -26.52 34.29
C SER A 1080 11.90 -25.94 35.27
N GLN A 1081 11.56 -26.74 36.29
CA GLN A 1081 10.81 -26.26 37.45
C GLN A 1081 11.56 -25.16 38.21
N SER A 1082 12.91 -25.18 38.22
CA SER A 1082 13.73 -24.21 38.95
C SER A 1082 13.72 -22.81 38.32
N PHE A 1083 13.47 -22.69 37.01
CA PHE A 1083 13.23 -21.39 36.36
C PHE A 1083 11.74 -20.99 36.37
N SER A 1084 10.83 -21.95 36.15
CA SER A 1084 9.39 -21.67 36.08
C SER A 1084 8.78 -21.22 37.40
N ILE A 1085 9.19 -21.78 38.55
CA ILE A 1085 8.63 -21.41 39.86
C ILE A 1085 8.93 -19.95 40.23
N PRO A 1086 10.19 -19.46 40.16
CA PRO A 1086 10.48 -18.04 40.36
C PRO A 1086 9.80 -17.11 39.34
N LEU A 1087 9.71 -17.52 38.07
CA LEU A 1087 9.03 -16.74 37.04
C LEU A 1087 7.52 -16.61 37.33
N PHE A 1088 6.89 -17.69 37.80
CA PHE A 1088 5.50 -17.69 38.21
C PHE A 1088 5.30 -16.83 39.47
N ALA A 1089 6.17 -16.94 40.47
CA ALA A 1089 6.13 -16.09 41.66
C ALA A 1089 6.28 -14.61 41.29
N LEU A 1090 7.23 -14.26 40.43
CA LEU A 1090 7.42 -12.90 39.91
C LEU A 1090 6.17 -12.44 39.15
N SER A 1091 5.59 -13.29 38.31
CA SER A 1091 4.37 -12.98 37.55
C SER A 1091 3.17 -12.75 38.47
N CYS A 1092 3.04 -13.53 39.55
CA CYS A 1092 2.03 -13.33 40.59
C CYS A 1092 2.24 -12.02 41.33
N VAL A 1093 3.47 -11.68 41.72
CA VAL A 1093 3.79 -10.38 42.35
C VAL A 1093 3.45 -9.23 41.42
N VAL A 1094 3.82 -9.32 40.14
CA VAL A 1094 3.50 -8.31 39.12
C VAL A 1094 1.98 -8.20 38.91
N MET A 1095 1.26 -9.33 38.89
CA MET A 1095 -0.20 -9.33 38.79
C MET A 1095 -0.84 -8.68 40.02
N CYS A 1096 -0.42 -9.03 41.23
CA CYS A 1096 -0.87 -8.43 42.47
C CYS A 1096 -0.57 -6.93 42.50
N TYR A 1097 0.60 -6.50 42.03
CA TYR A 1097 0.94 -5.09 41.87
C TYR A 1097 -0.03 -4.39 40.90
N PHE A 1098 -0.29 -4.95 39.73
CA PHE A 1098 -1.23 -4.36 38.78
C PHE A 1098 -2.68 -4.34 39.32
N ILE A 1099 -3.11 -5.36 40.06
CA ILE A 1099 -4.41 -5.39 40.73
C ILE A 1099 -4.49 -4.30 41.80
N ALA A 1100 -3.46 -4.14 42.63
CA ALA A 1100 -3.39 -3.10 43.64
C ALA A 1100 -3.42 -1.70 43.01
N VAL A 1101 -2.62 -1.48 41.98
CA VAL A 1101 -2.59 -0.23 41.20
C VAL A 1101 -3.95 0.06 40.56
N ALA A 1102 -4.61 -0.93 39.95
CA ALA A 1102 -5.94 -0.78 39.39
C ALA A 1102 -6.99 -0.44 40.46
N SER A 1103 -6.91 -1.06 41.64
CA SER A 1103 -7.78 -0.76 42.80
C SER A 1103 -7.56 0.67 43.32
N VAL A 1104 -6.31 1.11 43.46
CA VAL A 1104 -5.95 2.48 43.88
C VAL A 1104 -6.43 3.51 42.86
N TYR A 1105 -6.23 3.27 41.57
CA TYR A 1105 -6.77 4.13 40.52
C TYR A 1105 -8.31 4.16 40.55
N GLY A 1106 -8.96 3.02 40.80
CA GLY A 1106 -10.41 2.94 40.97
C GLY A 1106 -10.91 3.81 42.13
N LYS A 1107 -10.27 3.71 43.31
CA LYS A 1107 -10.58 4.54 44.48
C LYS A 1107 -10.30 6.02 44.23
N SER A 1108 -9.19 6.35 43.57
CA SER A 1108 -8.83 7.73 43.22
C SER A 1108 -9.85 8.35 42.27
N VAL A 1109 -10.30 7.61 41.25
CA VAL A 1109 -11.36 8.05 40.34
C VAL A 1109 -12.68 8.23 41.08
N ALA A 1110 -13.03 7.36 42.02
CA ALA A 1110 -14.23 7.50 42.84
C ALA A 1110 -14.16 8.74 43.74
N PHE A 1111 -13.01 8.99 44.37
CA PHE A 1111 -12.76 10.19 45.18
C PHE A 1111 -12.87 11.47 44.34
N LEU A 1112 -12.20 11.52 43.17
CA LEU A 1112 -12.28 12.66 42.26
C LEU A 1112 -13.71 12.91 41.77
N ARG A 1113 -14.50 11.86 41.52
CA ARG A 1113 -15.93 11.99 41.18
C ARG A 1113 -16.75 12.55 42.34
N ALA A 1114 -16.45 12.15 43.57
CA ALA A 1114 -17.10 12.70 44.76
C ALA A 1114 -16.76 14.19 44.95
N GLN A 1115 -15.49 14.56 44.77
CA GLN A 1115 -15.03 15.95 44.85
C GLN A 1115 -15.68 16.82 43.76
N LEU A 1116 -15.76 16.33 42.52
CA LEU A 1116 -16.51 16.99 41.43
C LEU A 1116 -18.00 17.19 41.78
N LYS A 1117 -18.62 16.21 42.44
CA LYS A 1117 -20.03 16.31 42.87
C LYS A 1117 -20.21 17.34 44.00
N LEU A 1118 -19.23 17.47 44.89
CA LEU A 1118 -19.23 18.48 45.95
C LEU A 1118 -19.01 19.89 45.38
N GLU A 1119 -17.98 20.08 44.54
CA GLU A 1119 -17.77 21.37 43.85
C GLU A 1119 -18.97 21.78 42.99
N GLY A 1120 -19.65 20.81 42.37
CA GLY A 1120 -20.89 21.05 41.64
C GLY A 1120 -22.01 21.58 42.54
N ARG A 1121 -22.15 21.05 43.77
CA ARG A 1121 -23.12 21.56 44.76
C ARG A 1121 -22.73 22.93 45.29
N ASP A 1122 -21.46 23.17 45.59
CA ASP A 1122 -20.98 24.47 46.07
C ASP A 1122 -21.20 25.56 45.02
N LYS A 1123 -20.95 25.26 43.74
CA LYS A 1123 -21.27 26.19 42.65
C LYS A 1123 -22.77 26.48 42.56
N GLN A 1124 -23.62 25.46 42.69
CA GLN A 1124 -25.08 25.68 42.72
C GLN A 1124 -25.52 26.50 43.94
N PHE A 1125 -24.89 26.29 45.09
CA PHE A 1125 -25.13 27.06 46.31
C PHE A 1125 -24.71 28.52 46.14
N LEU A 1126 -23.51 28.77 45.61
CA LEU A 1126 -23.03 30.13 45.31
C LEU A 1126 -23.91 30.84 44.28
N VAL A 1127 -24.35 30.15 43.23
CA VAL A 1127 -25.30 30.71 42.25
C VAL A 1127 -26.61 31.10 42.92
N LYS A 1128 -27.16 30.27 43.81
CA LYS A 1128 -28.36 30.63 44.59
C LYS A 1128 -28.13 31.84 45.49
N GLN A 1129 -26.99 31.92 46.18
CA GLN A 1129 -26.66 33.08 47.00
C GLN A 1129 -26.53 34.36 46.16
N ILE A 1130 -25.90 34.29 44.98
CA ILE A 1130 -25.79 35.42 44.06
C ILE A 1130 -27.18 35.84 43.55
N GLU A 1131 -28.05 34.88 43.24
CA GLU A 1131 -29.42 35.15 42.79
C GLU A 1131 -30.28 35.80 43.89
N GLU A 1132 -30.11 35.37 45.14
CA GLU A 1132 -30.76 35.96 46.31
C GLU A 1132 -30.21 37.35 46.64
N LEU A 1133 -28.88 37.55 46.58
CA LEU A 1133 -28.25 38.87 46.73
C LEU A 1133 -28.71 39.82 45.62
N SER A 1134 -28.81 39.32 44.37
CA SER A 1134 -29.31 40.09 43.23
C SER A 1134 -30.78 40.48 43.40
N ARG A 1135 -31.59 39.65 44.07
CA ARG A 1135 -32.98 40.00 44.46
C ARG A 1135 -33.01 41.04 45.56
N GLN A 1136 -32.19 40.90 46.60
CA GLN A 1136 -32.13 41.82 47.73
C GLN A 1136 -31.59 43.20 47.34
N LEU A 1137 -30.65 43.26 46.39
CA LEU A 1137 -30.07 44.51 45.89
C LEU A 1137 -30.98 45.27 44.90
N GLN A 1138 -32.19 44.77 44.60
CA GLN A 1138 -33.13 45.38 43.64
C GLN A 1138 -32.44 45.93 42.37
N ILE A 1139 -31.48 45.21 41.81
CA ILE A 1139 -30.87 45.63 40.55
C ILE A 1139 -31.98 45.60 39.50
N PRO A 1140 -32.36 46.73 38.87
CA PRO A 1140 -33.43 46.73 37.90
C PRO A 1140 -33.02 45.79 36.77
N LYS A 1141 -33.85 44.80 36.48
CA LYS A 1141 -33.73 44.03 35.24
C LYS A 1141 -33.82 45.05 34.11
N HIS A 1142 -32.69 45.33 33.46
CA HIS A 1142 -32.72 46.06 32.22
C HIS A 1142 -33.38 45.14 31.19
N ASN A 1143 -34.70 45.32 31.03
CA ASN A 1143 -35.43 44.84 29.87
C ASN A 1143 -34.81 45.56 28.66
N ALA A 1144 -33.91 44.87 27.95
CA ALA A 1144 -33.68 45.18 26.56
C ALA A 1144 -34.83 44.51 25.79
N GLY A 1145 -35.90 45.27 25.61
CA GLY A 1145 -36.98 44.92 24.68
C GLY A 1145 -36.40 44.76 23.28
N VAL A 1146 -36.71 43.62 22.67
CA VAL A 1146 -36.66 43.48 21.21
C VAL A 1146 -38.02 43.95 20.72
N GLN A 1147 -38.08 45.18 20.23
CA GLN A 1147 -39.07 45.64 19.26
C GLN A 1147 -38.33 45.80 17.93
N ASP A 1148 -38.96 45.23 16.90
CA ASP A 1148 -38.64 45.12 15.46
C ASP A 1148 -37.48 44.22 15.00
#